data_AF-A0A093YSL6-F1
#
_entry.id   AF-A0A093YSL6-F1
#
_cell.length_a   1.000
_cell.length_b   1.000
_cell.length_c   1.000
_cell.angle_alpha   90.00
_cell.angle_beta   90.00
_cell.angle_gamma   90.00
#
_symmetry.space_group_name_H-M   'P 1'
#
loop_
_entity.id
_entity.type
_entity.pdbx_description
1 polymer ?
#
loop_
_entity_poly.entity_id
_entity_poly.type
_entity_poly.pdbx_seq_one_letter_code
_entity_poly.pdbx_strand_id
1 'polypeptide(L)'
;MYLYLRRRGWRGSAYLTTTSTNTTVTPTYTTTTTSSAAAPAPATSTSSNANSANPPSPLFLPSRTNSTTRTNRTTHTTYTTPALTRTISSVAFLLPRSPPHHTPSLTFKQLLLHTKLHLHQLHHHLHPRSPPAILRSISKSPPSALRNTSLSAANWHIVATRSNPSPRRRLRLSTTPLHTRHNAMSTTVTRSNSSTMTVQLPTASQSLLQPLMHSLKVSDPPKVATEHVENADGDSSNVSGSNDPPKKNEQENEWFVGSIDQGTTSSRFLIFNSQGEPVASHQIEFENKYPRSGWHEHDPLELVSSVHDCIEEATEDFIDMGYKAKQIRTIGITNQRETTVCWDKNTGEPLYNAIVWPDTRTTSLVRELKNRKGADKLRDLCGLPLSTYPSSVKLLWMYRNIPAIRKAYDESRLAFGTVDTWLIYRLNGATENNVHVTDSSNASRTMFMNIHTLQYDDELLDFFQIDQKNVTLPKIVPSSDPEAFGKLVGGVLKGTTITGCVGDQSAALVGQCAFNEGEAKNTYGTGCFLLYNVGSKPVISQHGLLATVGYHLGDKATYALEGSVAVAGSGVKFLENNLKFIEKSSEVEKLALTVPDNGGVVFVTAFSGLFAPYWIDDAKGTVFGITAHTQRGHIARATLEATCYQTAAILAAMHADSGKELKNLAVDGGMSESDLTMQTQADVSGIPVERPAMRETTALGAAIAAGLAVGAWKSTEELRGWRGRGKRTFTPKIEAAQRKKGVKRWEKAVQMCKGWVEEDEAEDSGGEEEDEDKAEEVQGKKEQESAAKEATKLAAGSAEKEKSERKTKERADEGGGSAGASSSA
;
A
#
# COMPACT_ATOMS: atom_id res chain seq x y z
N MET A 1 -19.70 -32.48 7.83
CA MET A 1 -21.17 -32.47 8.02
C MET A 1 -21.87 -33.86 7.91
N TYR A 2 -21.78 -34.61 6.80
CA TYR A 2 -22.63 -35.81 6.53
C TYR A 2 -22.65 -36.91 7.63
N LEU A 3 -21.55 -37.11 8.36
CA LEU A 3 -21.45 -38.10 9.45
C LEU A 3 -22.27 -37.74 10.71
N TYR A 4 -22.61 -36.46 10.92
CA TYR A 4 -23.30 -35.99 12.13
C TYR A 4 -24.76 -36.47 12.19
N LEU A 5 -25.46 -36.42 11.05
CA LEU A 5 -26.90 -36.71 10.96
C LEU A 5 -27.24 -38.20 11.20
N ARG A 6 -26.29 -39.11 11.03
CA ARG A 6 -26.52 -40.56 11.18
C ARG A 6 -26.66 -41.02 12.64
N ARG A 7 -26.26 -40.20 13.63
CA ARG A 7 -26.31 -40.54 15.07
C ARG A 7 -27.66 -40.26 15.76
N ARG A 8 -28.63 -39.60 15.12
CA ARG A 8 -29.92 -39.22 15.75
C ARG A 8 -31.17 -39.93 15.21
N GLY A 9 -31.01 -41.09 14.56
CA GLY A 9 -32.09 -42.08 14.39
C GLY A 9 -33.27 -41.70 13.47
N TRP A 10 -33.15 -40.64 12.67
CA TRP A 10 -34.22 -40.22 11.76
C TRP A 10 -34.46 -41.27 10.66
N ARG A 11 -35.71 -41.73 10.53
CA ARG A 11 -36.17 -42.62 9.46
C ARG A 11 -37.26 -41.93 8.65
N GLY A 12 -36.97 -41.64 7.38
CA GLY A 12 -37.93 -41.16 6.38
C GLY A 12 -37.53 -41.71 5.02
N SER A 13 -38.47 -42.24 4.25
CA SER A 13 -38.14 -43.02 3.05
C SER A 13 -37.89 -42.13 1.83
N ALA A 14 -36.86 -42.46 1.06
CA ALA A 14 -36.77 -42.03 -0.33
C ALA A 14 -37.78 -42.83 -1.18
N TYR A 15 -38.21 -42.22 -2.29
CA TYR A 15 -38.69 -42.95 -3.47
C TYR A 15 -37.97 -42.39 -4.70
N LEU A 16 -37.39 -43.29 -5.49
CA LEU A 16 -36.66 -43.00 -6.71
C LEU A 16 -37.25 -43.90 -7.79
N THR A 17 -37.74 -43.32 -8.88
CA THR A 17 -38.24 -44.05 -10.06
C THR A 17 -37.77 -43.36 -11.32
N THR A 18 -37.32 -44.14 -12.29
CA THR A 18 -36.71 -43.68 -13.54
C THR A 18 -37.57 -43.98 -14.77
N THR A 19 -37.26 -43.30 -15.88
CA THR A 19 -37.60 -43.64 -17.29
C THR A 19 -39.08 -43.75 -17.70
N SER A 20 -39.50 -42.86 -18.62
CA SER A 20 -39.85 -43.28 -19.99
C SER A 20 -39.83 -42.09 -20.99
N THR A 21 -40.09 -42.38 -22.27
CA THR A 21 -39.72 -41.63 -23.49
C THR A 21 -40.84 -40.78 -24.12
N ASN A 22 -40.45 -39.75 -24.89
CA ASN A 22 -41.22 -39.07 -25.97
C ASN A 22 -42.50 -38.30 -25.50
N THR A 23 -43.08 -37.34 -26.24
CA THR A 23 -43.08 -37.09 -27.70
C THR A 23 -43.20 -35.59 -28.04
N THR A 24 -42.76 -35.17 -29.23
CA THR A 24 -42.93 -33.83 -29.80
C THR A 24 -44.37 -33.53 -30.24
N VAL A 25 -44.92 -32.36 -29.90
CA VAL A 25 -46.16 -31.83 -30.51
C VAL A 25 -46.07 -30.30 -30.70
N THR A 26 -46.33 -29.84 -31.92
CA THR A 26 -46.56 -28.43 -32.30
C THR A 26 -48.04 -28.09 -32.28
N PRO A 27 -48.41 -26.79 -32.18
CA PRO A 27 -49.56 -26.30 -32.95
C PRO A 27 -49.22 -25.08 -33.83
N THR A 28 -50.12 -24.78 -34.76
CA THR A 28 -49.89 -23.90 -35.92
C THR A 28 -50.75 -22.63 -35.92
N TYR A 29 -50.31 -21.66 -36.73
CA TYR A 29 -51.06 -20.51 -37.28
C TYR A 29 -52.59 -20.62 -37.35
N THR A 30 -53.27 -19.50 -37.12
CA THR A 30 -54.19 -18.94 -38.14
C THR A 30 -54.29 -17.41 -38.02
N THR A 31 -54.75 -16.75 -39.08
CA THR A 31 -54.68 -15.28 -39.27
C THR A 31 -56.08 -14.68 -39.42
N THR A 32 -56.24 -13.38 -39.11
CA THR A 32 -57.36 -12.55 -39.62
C THR A 32 -56.82 -11.20 -40.07
N THR A 33 -57.39 -10.63 -41.14
CA THR A 33 -56.80 -9.51 -41.90
C THR A 33 -57.74 -8.31 -42.00
N THR A 34 -57.17 -7.10 -42.03
CA THR A 34 -57.74 -5.93 -42.75
C THR A 34 -56.63 -4.95 -43.18
N SER A 35 -56.73 -4.51 -44.44
CA SER A 35 -56.29 -3.24 -45.07
C SER A 35 -55.64 -2.11 -44.23
N SER A 36 -54.71 -1.28 -44.76
CA SER A 36 -54.04 -1.23 -46.08
C SER A 36 -53.03 -0.07 -46.16
N ALA A 37 -51.97 -0.20 -47.00
CA ALA A 37 -51.27 0.85 -47.81
C ALA A 37 -50.82 2.21 -47.17
N ALA A 38 -49.70 2.83 -47.52
CA ALA A 38 -48.49 2.43 -48.26
C ALA A 38 -47.37 3.48 -47.98
N ALA A 39 -46.10 3.15 -48.25
CA ALA A 39 -44.97 4.10 -48.17
C ALA A 39 -44.79 4.89 -49.50
N PRO A 40 -44.02 5.99 -49.54
CA PRO A 40 -42.55 5.83 -49.69
C PRO A 40 -41.64 6.90 -49.01
N ALA A 41 -40.37 6.49 -48.84
CA ALA A 41 -39.07 7.20 -48.95
C ALA A 41 -38.86 8.71 -48.57
N PRO A 42 -37.65 9.09 -48.09
CA PRO A 42 -37.34 10.43 -47.55
C PRO A 42 -36.71 11.42 -48.57
N ALA A 43 -36.57 12.69 -48.15
CA ALA A 43 -35.85 13.76 -48.86
C ALA A 43 -34.83 14.48 -47.94
N THR A 44 -33.96 15.32 -48.51
CA THR A 44 -32.67 15.72 -47.91
C THR A 44 -32.49 17.22 -47.66
N SER A 45 -31.71 17.53 -46.61
CA SER A 45 -30.72 18.64 -46.52
C SER A 45 -31.08 20.10 -46.86
N THR A 46 -31.09 20.94 -45.83
CA THR A 46 -30.58 22.35 -45.82
C THR A 46 -30.11 22.65 -44.39
N SER A 47 -28.97 23.21 -43.99
CA SER A 47 -27.80 23.92 -44.57
C SER A 47 -27.63 25.32 -43.95
N SER A 48 -26.38 25.69 -43.65
CA SER A 48 -25.84 27.05 -43.49
C SER A 48 -26.34 28.01 -42.38
N ASN A 49 -25.44 28.20 -41.40
CA ASN A 49 -24.78 29.47 -41.06
C ASN A 49 -25.44 30.57 -40.18
N ALA A 50 -24.75 30.80 -39.05
CA ALA A 50 -24.08 32.06 -38.65
C ALA A 50 -24.69 32.99 -37.58
N ASN A 51 -23.84 33.25 -36.57
CA ASN A 51 -23.53 34.52 -35.90
C ASN A 51 -24.55 35.21 -34.95
N SER A 52 -24.15 35.16 -33.66
CA SER A 52 -23.77 36.35 -32.83
C SER A 52 -24.67 36.81 -31.67
N ALA A 53 -23.98 37.42 -30.68
CA ALA A 53 -24.42 38.35 -29.65
C ALA A 53 -25.36 37.88 -28.50
N ASN A 54 -24.76 37.82 -27.29
CA ASN A 54 -25.40 38.13 -26.01
C ASN A 54 -25.61 39.66 -25.86
N PRO A 55 -26.27 40.17 -24.79
CA PRO A 55 -27.53 39.79 -24.13
C PRO A 55 -28.52 41.00 -24.17
N PRO A 56 -29.67 41.02 -23.43
CA PRO A 56 -29.62 41.57 -22.06
C PRO A 56 -30.69 41.05 -21.05
N SER A 57 -30.47 41.38 -19.78
CA SER A 57 -31.49 41.45 -18.69
C SER A 57 -31.73 42.95 -18.33
N PRO A 58 -32.59 43.37 -17.38
CA PRO A 58 -33.56 42.63 -16.53
C PRO A 58 -34.97 43.31 -16.46
N LEU A 59 -35.87 42.83 -15.58
CA LEU A 59 -36.63 43.61 -14.55
C LEU A 59 -38.09 43.15 -14.24
N PHE A 60 -38.52 43.52 -13.03
CA PHE A 60 -39.88 43.65 -12.47
C PHE A 60 -40.75 42.44 -12.04
N LEU A 61 -40.85 42.32 -10.70
CA LEU A 61 -41.99 41.91 -9.85
C LEU A 61 -43.26 42.80 -10.11
N PRO A 62 -44.49 42.58 -9.53
CA PRO A 62 -44.79 41.85 -8.28
C PRO A 62 -46.16 41.10 -8.09
N SER A 63 -46.16 40.12 -7.16
CA SER A 63 -47.18 39.87 -6.10
C SER A 63 -48.59 39.26 -6.35
N ARG A 64 -49.07 38.63 -5.26
CA ARG A 64 -50.47 38.53 -4.72
C ARG A 64 -51.45 37.40 -5.15
N THR A 65 -51.68 36.46 -4.20
CA THR A 65 -52.99 36.00 -3.60
C THR A 65 -54.12 35.43 -4.50
N ASN A 66 -55.00 34.49 -4.09
CA ASN A 66 -55.20 33.74 -2.82
C ASN A 66 -56.15 32.52 -3.01
N SER A 67 -56.04 31.52 -2.12
CA SER A 67 -57.12 30.60 -1.64
C SER A 67 -57.84 29.65 -2.65
N THR A 68 -58.69 28.66 -2.29
CA THR A 68 -59.33 28.23 -1.00
C THR A 68 -59.78 26.74 -1.01
N THR A 69 -59.94 26.11 0.18
CA THR A 69 -60.79 24.89 0.49
C THR A 69 -60.42 23.53 -0.16
N ARG A 70 -60.68 22.31 0.37
CA ARG A 70 -61.28 21.70 1.61
C ARG A 70 -60.85 20.18 1.67
N THR A 71 -61.13 19.25 2.60
CA THR A 71 -62.03 19.09 3.78
C THR A 71 -61.51 17.98 4.75
N ASN A 72 -62.08 17.92 5.98
CA ASN A 72 -62.48 16.78 6.86
C ASN A 72 -62.06 15.30 6.55
N ARG A 73 -61.90 14.37 7.52
CA ARG A 73 -62.52 14.24 8.88
C ARG A 73 -61.75 13.26 9.84
N THR A 74 -61.68 13.57 11.15
CA THR A 74 -61.64 12.72 12.40
C THR A 74 -61.06 11.29 12.41
N THR A 75 -60.37 10.80 13.46
CA THR A 75 -60.81 10.70 14.89
C THR A 75 -59.72 10.86 15.99
N HIS A 76 -60.17 10.91 17.26
CA HIS A 76 -59.47 11.13 18.55
C HIS A 76 -58.56 9.94 19.01
N THR A 77 -57.72 10.01 20.07
CA THR A 77 -57.94 10.62 21.41
C THR A 77 -56.67 11.06 22.18
N THR A 78 -56.85 12.07 23.06
CA THR A 78 -55.97 12.65 24.11
C THR A 78 -55.37 11.64 25.10
N TYR A 79 -54.33 11.93 25.91
CA TYR A 79 -54.19 12.88 27.05
C TYR A 79 -52.66 13.02 27.42
N THR A 80 -52.08 14.04 28.08
CA THR A 80 -52.40 15.46 28.46
C THR A 80 -51.11 16.20 28.93
N THR A 81 -51.12 17.54 28.94
CA THR A 81 -50.12 18.45 29.59
C THR A 81 -50.60 18.89 31.00
N PRO A 82 -49.81 19.50 31.92
CA PRO A 82 -49.02 20.77 31.77
C PRO A 82 -47.54 20.64 32.19
N ALA A 83 -46.56 21.46 31.77
CA ALA A 83 -46.47 22.89 31.44
C ALA A 83 -46.30 23.84 32.66
N LEU A 84 -45.14 24.53 32.73
CA LEU A 84 -44.94 25.70 33.59
C LEU A 84 -43.90 26.63 32.96
N THR A 85 -44.29 27.89 32.73
CA THR A 85 -43.48 28.91 32.04
C THR A 85 -43.28 30.09 32.97
N ARG A 86 -42.12 30.78 32.91
CA ARG A 86 -42.06 32.20 33.32
C ARG A 86 -40.93 32.99 32.66
N THR A 87 -41.34 34.09 32.04
CA THR A 87 -40.52 35.16 31.46
C THR A 87 -40.22 36.25 32.50
N ILE A 88 -39.20 37.09 32.28
CA ILE A 88 -39.25 38.56 32.45
C ILE A 88 -37.97 39.19 31.85
N SER A 89 -38.00 40.51 31.59
CA SER A 89 -37.20 41.19 30.56
C SER A 89 -35.94 41.94 31.03
N SER A 90 -35.01 42.05 30.08
CA SER A 90 -34.09 43.16 29.75
C SER A 90 -33.99 44.40 30.65
N VAL A 91 -32.74 44.80 30.93
CA VAL A 91 -32.28 46.21 31.01
C VAL A 91 -30.94 46.29 30.27
N ALA A 92 -30.65 47.42 29.61
CA ALA A 92 -29.36 47.69 28.95
C ALA A 92 -28.96 49.16 29.11
N PHE A 93 -27.67 49.45 29.33
CA PHE A 93 -27.12 50.82 29.20
C PHE A 93 -25.60 50.84 28.89
N LEU A 94 -25.29 51.31 27.68
CA LEU A 94 -24.12 52.04 27.15
C LEU A 94 -22.66 51.86 27.63
N LEU A 95 -21.78 51.98 26.63
CA LEU A 95 -20.30 52.15 26.60
C LEU A 95 -19.88 53.60 27.03
N PRO A 96 -18.60 54.09 27.01
CA PRO A 96 -17.40 53.56 26.31
C PRO A 96 -15.96 53.85 26.87
N ARG A 97 -14.96 53.30 26.14
CA ARG A 97 -13.57 53.82 25.90
C ARG A 97 -12.47 53.77 26.98
N SER A 98 -11.23 53.71 26.47
CA SER A 98 -9.89 53.65 27.10
C SER A 98 -8.89 54.43 26.20
N PRO A 99 -7.56 54.49 26.44
CA PRO A 99 -6.72 54.55 27.66
C PRO A 99 -6.05 55.97 27.77
N PRO A 100 -4.83 56.27 28.34
CA PRO A 100 -3.49 55.70 27.99
C PRO A 100 -2.35 55.71 29.08
N HIS A 101 -1.15 55.19 28.74
CA HIS A 101 0.23 55.37 29.31
C HIS A 101 0.46 55.21 30.86
N HIS A 102 1.61 54.79 31.42
CA HIS A 102 3.05 54.92 31.05
C HIS A 102 3.92 53.80 31.70
N THR A 103 5.15 53.59 31.22
CA THR A 103 6.24 52.84 31.92
C THR A 103 7.17 53.79 32.70
N PRO A 104 7.97 53.28 33.67
CA PRO A 104 9.41 53.14 33.39
C PRO A 104 10.10 51.91 34.03
N SER A 105 11.39 51.75 33.73
CA SER A 105 12.31 50.65 34.13
C SER A 105 13.04 50.85 35.46
N LEU A 106 13.52 49.76 36.09
CA LEU A 106 14.73 49.79 36.92
C LEU A 106 15.37 48.38 37.06
N THR A 107 16.70 48.33 37.21
CA THR A 107 17.50 47.09 37.27
C THR A 107 18.65 47.21 38.28
N PHE A 108 18.83 46.20 39.15
CA PHE A 108 20.11 45.77 39.77
C PHE A 108 19.83 44.38 40.42
N LYS A 109 20.66 43.32 40.27
CA LYS A 109 21.92 43.04 40.98
C LYS A 109 21.78 43.21 42.51
N GLN A 110 22.21 42.28 43.38
CA GLN A 110 23.23 41.24 43.18
C GLN A 110 23.20 40.15 44.27
N LEU A 111 23.49 38.89 43.93
CA LEU A 111 24.36 38.02 44.73
C LEU A 111 25.03 36.95 43.81
N LEU A 112 26.26 36.56 44.13
CA LEU A 112 27.06 35.54 43.42
C LEU A 112 27.13 34.26 44.32
N LEU A 113 27.92 33.18 44.13
CA LEU A 113 29.17 32.84 43.41
C LEU A 113 29.27 31.29 43.41
N HIS A 114 29.97 30.50 42.59
CA HIS A 114 31.02 30.61 41.55
C HIS A 114 30.44 30.25 40.13
N THR A 115 31.05 30.32 38.94
CA THR A 115 32.42 30.18 38.32
C THR A 115 32.95 28.74 38.19
N LYS A 116 33.58 28.30 37.08
CA LYS A 116 34.49 29.06 36.18
C LYS A 116 34.60 28.43 34.77
N LEU A 117 34.85 29.25 33.74
CA LEU A 117 35.11 28.85 32.35
C LEU A 117 36.59 28.44 32.12
N HIS A 118 36.88 27.77 30.99
CA HIS A 118 37.78 28.32 29.94
C HIS A 118 37.57 27.66 28.56
N LEU A 119 38.04 28.34 27.50
CA LEU A 119 37.82 28.01 26.08
C LEU A 119 38.96 28.62 25.24
N HIS A 120 39.67 27.84 24.41
CA HIS A 120 40.39 28.31 23.21
C HIS A 120 40.84 27.16 22.28
N GLN A 121 41.24 27.49 21.04
CA GLN A 121 41.61 26.56 19.97
C GLN A 121 43.13 26.29 19.89
N LEU A 122 43.54 25.17 19.28
CA LEU A 122 44.37 25.15 18.04
C LEU A 122 44.75 23.72 17.55
N HIS A 123 44.28 23.39 16.34
CA HIS A 123 44.91 22.68 15.20
C HIS A 123 45.86 21.44 15.33
N HIS A 124 45.70 20.56 14.32
CA HIS A 124 46.62 19.54 13.75
C HIS A 124 46.85 18.18 14.45
N HIS A 125 46.22 17.12 13.89
CA HIS A 125 46.83 16.07 13.00
C HIS A 125 46.41 14.59 13.26
N LEU A 126 46.14 13.90 12.12
CA LEU A 126 46.22 12.45 11.84
C LEU A 126 45.11 11.47 12.31
N HIS A 127 44.36 10.98 11.32
CA HIS A 127 43.59 9.71 11.27
C HIS A 127 44.52 8.47 11.13
N PRO A 128 43.99 7.22 11.06
CA PRO A 128 42.91 6.57 11.84
C PRO A 128 43.36 5.19 12.38
N ARG A 129 42.48 4.46 13.10
CA ARG A 129 42.63 3.00 13.29
C ARG A 129 41.28 2.26 13.27
N SER A 130 41.31 1.07 12.68
CA SER A 130 40.20 0.11 12.53
C SER A 130 40.55 -1.22 13.27
N PRO A 131 39.70 -2.28 13.27
CA PRO A 131 39.57 -3.20 14.41
C PRO A 131 40.64 -4.32 14.52
N PRO A 132 40.77 -4.96 15.71
CA PRO A 132 41.63 -6.11 15.94
C PRO A 132 41.04 -7.44 15.44
N ALA A 133 41.90 -8.43 15.18
CA ALA A 133 41.53 -9.76 14.72
C ALA A 133 42.08 -10.89 15.64
N ILE A 134 41.46 -12.06 15.49
CA ILE A 134 41.63 -13.31 16.25
C ILE A 134 43.10 -13.78 16.36
N LEU A 135 43.45 -14.39 17.51
CA LEU A 135 44.62 -15.27 17.66
C LEU A 135 44.22 -16.71 18.03
N ARG A 136 45.02 -17.69 17.59
CA ARG A 136 44.83 -19.13 17.85
C ARG A 136 45.82 -19.65 18.92
N SER A 137 45.49 -20.78 19.56
CA SER A 137 46.46 -21.69 20.19
C SER A 137 46.11 -23.15 19.88
N ILE A 138 47.09 -24.08 20.00
CA ILE A 138 46.97 -25.48 19.55
C ILE A 138 47.77 -26.44 20.45
N SER A 139 47.10 -27.44 21.03
CA SER A 139 47.64 -28.76 21.42
C SER A 139 46.47 -29.73 21.73
N LYS A 140 46.25 -30.80 20.96
CA LYS A 140 46.87 -32.16 21.01
C LYS A 140 46.45 -33.01 22.22
N SER A 141 45.65 -34.05 21.95
CA SER A 141 45.23 -35.15 22.83
C SER A 141 46.27 -36.29 22.93
N PRO A 142 46.07 -37.26 23.85
CA PRO A 142 45.78 -38.66 23.47
C PRO A 142 44.72 -39.35 24.40
N PRO A 143 44.42 -40.68 24.28
CA PRO A 143 43.09 -41.25 24.64
C PRO A 143 43.07 -42.44 25.65
N SER A 144 41.88 -42.98 26.02
CA SER A 144 41.51 -44.42 25.92
C SER A 144 40.25 -44.92 26.70
N ALA A 145 39.59 -45.94 26.14
CA ALA A 145 38.97 -47.15 26.75
C ALA A 145 37.84 -47.15 27.84
N LEU A 146 36.67 -47.70 27.42
CA LEU A 146 35.87 -48.79 28.06
C LEU A 146 35.39 -48.72 29.54
N ARG A 147 34.06 -48.73 29.73
CA ARG A 147 33.31 -49.86 30.37
C ARG A 147 31.77 -49.72 30.26
N ASN A 148 31.06 -50.83 30.51
CA ASN A 148 29.60 -50.97 30.41
C ASN A 148 28.87 -50.75 31.74
N THR A 149 27.60 -50.34 31.67
CA THR A 149 26.51 -50.94 32.47
C THR A 149 25.16 -50.88 31.72
N SER A 150 24.22 -51.74 32.11
CA SER A 150 22.85 -51.88 31.55
C SER A 150 21.81 -51.18 32.48
N LEU A 151 20.47 -51.23 32.32
CA LEU A 151 19.57 -52.15 31.61
C LEU A 151 18.12 -51.56 31.52
N SER A 152 17.43 -51.63 30.37
CA SER A 152 15.98 -51.92 30.19
C SER A 152 15.52 -51.61 28.75
N ALA A 153 14.45 -52.27 28.25
CA ALA A 153 14.03 -52.16 26.84
C ALA A 153 12.59 -52.65 26.56
N ALA A 154 11.92 -52.01 25.58
CA ALA A 154 10.89 -52.53 24.66
C ALA A 154 10.63 -51.41 23.60
N ASN A 155 10.90 -51.60 22.29
CA ASN A 155 10.12 -52.31 21.25
C ASN A 155 8.74 -51.68 21.00
N TRP A 156 8.25 -51.43 19.77
CA TRP A 156 8.52 -52.05 18.46
C TRP A 156 8.63 -50.97 17.34
N HIS A 157 9.62 -50.97 16.44
CA HIS A 157 9.91 -51.86 15.28
C HIS A 157 9.15 -51.56 13.97
N ILE A 158 9.88 -51.00 12.99
CA ILE A 158 9.56 -50.96 11.55
C ILE A 158 10.27 -52.15 10.87
N VAL A 159 9.72 -52.66 9.76
CA VAL A 159 10.37 -53.68 8.90
C VAL A 159 10.36 -53.23 7.44
N ALA A 160 11.52 -53.34 6.79
CA ALA A 160 11.68 -53.29 5.34
C ALA A 160 12.67 -54.37 4.90
N THR A 161 12.40 -55.07 3.80
CA THR A 161 13.28 -56.12 3.25
C THR A 161 13.33 -56.05 1.73
N ARG A 162 14.46 -56.49 1.14
CA ARG A 162 14.73 -56.44 -0.30
C ARG A 162 15.67 -57.57 -0.70
N SER A 163 15.26 -58.44 -1.62
CA SER A 163 16.12 -59.47 -2.21
C SER A 163 15.60 -59.94 -3.59
N ASN A 164 16.49 -60.55 -4.37
CA ASN A 164 16.38 -61.00 -5.77
C ASN A 164 16.94 -62.46 -5.83
N PRO A 165 16.96 -63.24 -6.95
CA PRO A 165 16.59 -62.96 -8.34
C PRO A 165 15.77 -64.07 -9.09
N SER A 166 15.65 -63.94 -10.42
CA SER A 166 14.89 -64.81 -11.37
C SER A 166 15.54 -66.16 -11.76
N PRO A 167 14.84 -67.08 -12.50
CA PRO A 167 14.98 -67.10 -13.98
C PRO A 167 13.85 -67.70 -14.89
N ARG A 168 13.69 -67.13 -16.10
CA ARG A 168 13.35 -67.74 -17.44
C ARG A 168 12.12 -68.67 -17.68
N ARG A 169 11.22 -68.30 -18.63
CA ARG A 169 10.91 -69.09 -19.88
C ARG A 169 10.06 -68.39 -20.99
N ARG A 170 10.65 -68.37 -22.19
CA ARG A 170 10.17 -68.34 -23.62
C ARG A 170 8.68 -68.09 -24.07
N LEU A 171 8.57 -67.14 -25.02
CA LEU A 171 7.92 -67.18 -26.37
C LEU A 171 6.40 -67.44 -26.59
N ARG A 172 5.77 -66.51 -27.35
CA ARG A 172 5.39 -66.71 -28.77
C ARG A 172 5.16 -65.36 -29.51
N LEU A 173 5.20 -65.38 -30.84
CA LEU A 173 4.84 -64.25 -31.73
C LEU A 173 3.52 -64.52 -32.48
N SER A 174 2.92 -63.45 -33.01
CA SER A 174 2.15 -63.48 -34.28
C SER A 174 2.40 -62.17 -35.05
N THR A 175 2.25 -62.17 -36.37
CA THR A 175 2.87 -61.15 -37.24
C THR A 175 2.06 -60.81 -38.50
N THR A 176 1.87 -59.49 -38.76
CA THR A 176 1.76 -58.85 -40.11
C THR A 176 0.52 -59.24 -40.96
N PRO A 177 0.26 -58.68 -42.18
CA PRO A 177 1.01 -57.68 -42.97
C PRO A 177 0.25 -56.52 -43.70
N LEU A 178 1.01 -55.46 -44.05
CA LEU A 178 1.01 -54.62 -45.30
C LEU A 178 -0.28 -53.88 -45.76
N HIS A 179 -0.22 -52.67 -46.37
CA HIS A 179 0.60 -52.21 -47.51
C HIS A 179 0.93 -50.68 -47.43
N THR A 180 2.20 -50.23 -47.55
CA THR A 180 2.88 -49.59 -48.74
C THR A 180 2.23 -48.35 -49.35
N ARG A 181 2.91 -47.30 -49.87
CA ARG A 181 4.28 -46.98 -50.40
C ARG A 181 4.43 -45.42 -50.35
N HIS A 182 5.44 -44.63 -50.75
CA HIS A 182 6.86 -44.56 -51.25
C HIS A 182 7.25 -43.06 -50.97
N ASN A 183 8.46 -42.49 -50.88
CA ASN A 183 9.91 -42.82 -50.94
C ASN A 183 10.64 -41.81 -49.99
N ALA A 184 11.90 -41.92 -49.53
CA ALA A 184 13.13 -42.61 -49.92
C ALA A 184 14.12 -41.84 -50.84
N MET A 185 15.12 -41.21 -50.20
CA MET A 185 16.54 -41.26 -50.62
C MET A 185 17.44 -41.21 -49.38
N SER A 186 18.70 -41.68 -49.49
CA SER A 186 19.55 -41.98 -48.32
C SER A 186 21.04 -42.07 -48.69
N THR A 187 21.92 -41.68 -47.78
CA THR A 187 23.31 -42.12 -47.72
C THR A 187 23.81 -42.18 -46.27
N THR A 188 24.69 -43.14 -45.97
CA THR A 188 25.19 -43.50 -44.63
C THR A 188 26.68 -43.80 -44.73
N VAL A 189 27.50 -43.61 -43.67
CA VAL A 189 28.67 -44.49 -43.39
C VAL A 189 29.28 -44.32 -41.97
N THR A 190 29.13 -45.36 -41.13
CA THR A 190 30.00 -45.86 -40.03
C THR A 190 30.36 -45.04 -38.76
N ARG A 191 30.89 -45.76 -37.75
CA ARG A 191 31.23 -45.37 -36.35
C ARG A 191 32.75 -45.49 -36.07
N SER A 192 33.25 -44.83 -35.01
CA SER A 192 34.28 -45.44 -34.12
C SER A 192 34.46 -44.76 -32.74
N ASN A 193 34.19 -45.52 -31.67
CA ASN A 193 34.79 -45.57 -30.32
C ASN A 193 35.05 -44.32 -29.41
N SER A 194 35.32 -44.63 -28.14
CA SER A 194 35.41 -43.78 -26.93
C SER A 194 36.78 -43.07 -26.73
N SER A 195 37.00 -42.13 -25.81
CA SER A 195 36.96 -42.30 -24.33
C SER A 195 37.02 -41.00 -23.49
N THR A 196 36.74 -41.18 -22.19
CA THR A 196 36.75 -40.31 -21.00
C THR A 196 37.85 -39.23 -20.87
N MET A 197 37.52 -38.09 -20.25
CA MET A 197 38.24 -37.53 -19.07
C MET A 197 37.44 -36.40 -18.37
N THR A 198 37.77 -36.14 -17.10
CA THR A 198 37.10 -35.24 -16.15
C THR A 198 37.89 -33.94 -15.95
N VAL A 199 37.23 -32.81 -15.69
CA VAL A 199 37.86 -31.57 -15.19
C VAL A 199 36.97 -30.88 -14.15
N GLN A 200 37.53 -30.46 -13.02
CA GLN A 200 36.87 -29.55 -12.06
C GLN A 200 37.90 -28.77 -11.22
N LEU A 201 37.88 -27.42 -11.32
CA LEU A 201 38.49 -26.44 -10.38
C LEU A 201 40.05 -26.45 -10.32
N PRO A 202 40.76 -25.36 -9.88
CA PRO A 202 40.40 -24.43 -8.79
C PRO A 202 40.60 -22.91 -9.03
N THR A 203 40.34 -22.13 -7.97
CA THR A 203 40.49 -20.67 -7.82
C THR A 203 41.43 -20.30 -6.66
N ALA A 204 42.17 -19.17 -6.71
CA ALA A 204 42.40 -18.25 -5.56
C ALA A 204 43.35 -17.04 -5.88
N SER A 205 42.99 -15.83 -5.39
CA SER A 205 43.82 -14.74 -4.77
C SER A 205 45.21 -14.31 -5.33
N GLN A 206 45.67 -13.04 -5.25
CA GLN A 206 45.10 -11.72 -4.92
C GLN A 206 46.08 -10.57 -5.31
N SER A 207 45.55 -9.36 -5.54
CA SER A 207 46.10 -7.98 -5.33
C SER A 207 47.62 -7.67 -5.38
N LEU A 208 48.03 -6.64 -6.16
CA LEU A 208 49.05 -5.64 -5.75
C LEU A 208 48.98 -4.32 -6.58
N LEU A 209 49.77 -3.32 -6.16
CA LEU A 209 49.61 -1.86 -6.41
C LEU A 209 50.06 -1.28 -7.78
N GLN A 210 49.55 -0.07 -8.07
CA GLN A 210 50.02 0.91 -9.08
C GLN A 210 51.32 1.63 -8.62
N PRO A 211 52.10 2.39 -9.46
CA PRO A 211 51.60 3.54 -10.28
C PRO A 211 52.33 3.93 -11.61
N LEU A 212 51.75 4.92 -12.30
CA LEU A 212 52.38 5.97 -13.16
C LEU A 212 53.40 5.61 -14.27
N MET A 213 53.02 5.83 -15.55
CA MET A 213 53.65 6.85 -16.44
C MET A 213 53.02 6.99 -17.85
N HIS A 214 52.65 8.23 -18.18
CA HIS A 214 52.61 8.91 -19.50
C HIS A 214 52.08 8.30 -20.83
N SER A 215 51.10 9.04 -21.38
CA SER A 215 51.03 9.53 -22.78
C SER A 215 50.61 8.59 -23.93
N LEU A 216 49.42 8.85 -24.51
CA LEU A 216 49.30 9.50 -25.83
C LEU A 216 47.85 9.98 -26.09
N LYS A 217 47.66 10.85 -27.10
CA LYS A 217 46.34 11.40 -27.49
C LYS A 217 45.61 10.48 -28.47
N VAL A 218 44.27 10.54 -28.47
CA VAL A 218 43.39 9.95 -29.50
C VAL A 218 42.52 11.06 -30.11
N SER A 219 42.13 10.90 -31.37
CA SER A 219 41.44 11.91 -32.21
C SER A 219 40.12 11.40 -32.79
N ASP A 220 39.20 12.30 -33.11
CA ASP A 220 37.83 11.99 -33.55
C ASP A 220 37.70 11.42 -34.98
N PRO A 221 36.70 10.54 -35.23
CA PRO A 221 36.26 10.10 -36.56
C PRO A 221 34.87 10.75 -36.93
N PRO A 222 34.25 10.50 -38.10
CA PRO A 222 34.33 11.48 -39.18
C PRO A 222 32.96 11.99 -39.70
N LYS A 223 33.00 13.04 -40.54
CA LYS A 223 31.83 13.57 -41.26
C LYS A 223 31.51 12.80 -42.53
N VAL A 224 30.23 12.76 -42.92
CA VAL A 224 29.75 12.35 -44.25
C VAL A 224 28.88 13.50 -44.83
N ALA A 225 28.84 13.63 -46.16
CA ALA A 225 28.34 14.81 -46.86
C ALA A 225 26.83 14.76 -47.21
N THR A 226 26.29 15.92 -47.58
CA THR A 226 24.94 16.14 -48.10
C THR A 226 25.00 16.92 -49.41
N GLU A 227 24.22 16.50 -50.42
CA GLU A 227 24.02 17.27 -51.66
C GLU A 227 22.77 18.17 -51.58
N HIS A 228 22.71 19.20 -52.43
CA HIS A 228 21.62 20.19 -52.45
C HIS A 228 20.57 19.91 -53.54
N VAL A 229 19.29 20.13 -53.21
CA VAL A 229 18.22 20.52 -54.15
C VAL A 229 17.36 21.57 -53.43
N GLU A 230 16.84 22.56 -54.17
CA GLU A 230 16.18 23.76 -53.61
C GLU A 230 14.64 23.76 -53.75
N ASN A 231 14.02 24.73 -53.05
CA ASN A 231 12.69 25.34 -53.27
C ASN A 231 11.41 24.56 -52.86
N ALA A 232 10.78 25.00 -51.77
CA ALA A 232 9.57 25.85 -51.84
C ALA A 232 9.19 26.41 -50.45
N ASP A 233 8.54 27.57 -50.39
CA ASP A 233 8.18 28.26 -49.14
C ASP A 233 7.03 27.61 -48.36
N GLY A 234 7.09 27.72 -47.02
CA GLY A 234 6.02 27.27 -46.11
C GLY A 234 6.30 27.72 -44.66
N ASP A 235 5.73 28.86 -44.26
CA ASP A 235 5.95 29.45 -42.93
C ASP A 235 5.40 28.57 -41.79
N SER A 236 6.28 28.22 -40.85
CA SER A 236 5.90 27.67 -39.54
C SER A 236 6.98 27.99 -38.50
N SER A 237 6.61 28.73 -37.46
CA SER A 237 7.52 29.16 -36.40
C SER A 237 7.87 28.00 -35.45
N ASN A 238 9.01 27.37 -35.67
CA ASN A 238 9.52 26.31 -34.79
C ASN A 238 9.83 26.83 -33.38
N VAL A 239 9.17 26.25 -32.37
CA VAL A 239 9.65 26.27 -30.98
C VAL A 239 10.70 25.15 -30.84
N SER A 240 11.94 25.46 -31.20
CA SER A 240 13.08 24.57 -30.97
C SER A 240 13.50 24.61 -29.50
N GLY A 241 13.44 23.48 -28.80
CA GLY A 241 14.01 23.35 -27.45
C GLY A 241 15.53 23.49 -27.49
N SER A 242 16.04 24.62 -27.01
CA SER A 242 17.47 24.87 -26.81
C SER A 242 17.91 24.33 -25.44
N ASN A 243 18.92 23.45 -25.41
CA ASN A 243 19.60 23.04 -24.18
C ASN A 243 20.57 24.12 -23.65
N ASP A 244 20.32 25.40 -23.95
CA ASP A 244 21.04 26.53 -23.39
C ASP A 244 20.51 26.80 -21.96
N PRO A 245 21.38 27.09 -20.98
CA PRO A 245 20.92 27.48 -19.65
C PRO A 245 20.13 28.80 -19.72
N PRO A 246 19.04 28.97 -18.92
CA PRO A 246 18.20 30.17 -18.96
C PRO A 246 19.01 31.45 -18.79
N LYS A 247 18.60 32.54 -19.46
CA LYS A 247 19.28 33.82 -19.22
C LYS A 247 19.00 34.27 -17.79
N LYS A 248 20.01 34.86 -17.16
CA LYS A 248 20.01 35.20 -15.73
C LYS A 248 18.82 36.04 -15.23
N ASN A 249 18.10 36.74 -16.13
CA ASN A 249 16.90 37.52 -15.82
C ASN A 249 15.57 36.75 -16.04
N GLU A 250 15.57 35.70 -16.88
CA GLU A 250 14.44 34.79 -17.08
C GLU A 250 14.32 33.90 -15.83
N GLN A 251 15.46 33.36 -15.37
CA GLN A 251 15.62 32.47 -14.21
C GLN A 251 15.20 33.08 -12.85
N GLU A 252 15.04 34.40 -12.73
CA GLU A 252 14.53 35.05 -11.50
C GLU A 252 12.99 35.13 -11.42
N ASN A 253 12.27 34.93 -12.53
CA ASN A 253 10.81 34.92 -12.58
C ASN A 253 10.21 33.50 -12.56
N GLU A 254 11.05 32.48 -12.79
CA GLU A 254 10.66 31.08 -12.66
C GLU A 254 10.29 30.72 -11.23
N TRP A 255 9.35 29.79 -11.12
CA TRP A 255 8.78 29.33 -9.86
C TRP A 255 8.53 27.82 -9.92
N PHE A 256 8.53 27.23 -8.73
CA PHE A 256 8.48 25.80 -8.55
C PHE A 256 7.52 25.44 -7.41
N VAL A 257 7.09 24.18 -7.37
CA VAL A 257 6.28 23.63 -6.28
C VAL A 257 6.94 22.35 -5.79
N GLY A 258 7.13 22.24 -4.48
CA GLY A 258 7.65 21.03 -3.84
C GLY A 258 6.54 20.00 -3.64
N SER A 259 6.88 18.71 -3.65
CA SER A 259 5.99 17.63 -3.23
C SER A 259 6.73 16.64 -2.37
N ILE A 260 6.21 16.40 -1.17
CA ILE A 260 6.56 15.25 -0.33
C ILE A 260 5.71 14.06 -0.78
N ASP A 261 6.31 12.92 -1.07
CA ASP A 261 5.61 11.66 -1.34
C ASP A 261 6.08 10.57 -0.37
N GLN A 262 5.27 10.35 0.67
CA GLN A 262 5.52 9.39 1.73
C GLN A 262 4.92 8.03 1.34
N GLY A 263 5.64 7.27 0.51
CA GLY A 263 5.24 5.93 0.09
C GLY A 263 5.45 4.87 1.17
N THR A 264 4.93 3.66 0.95
CA THR A 264 5.04 2.54 1.93
C THR A 264 6.46 1.97 2.10
N THR A 265 7.34 2.14 1.11
CA THR A 265 8.73 1.62 1.15
C THR A 265 9.80 2.70 1.11
N SER A 266 9.44 3.94 0.74
CA SER A 266 10.37 5.04 0.58
C SER A 266 9.67 6.39 0.71
N SER A 267 10.32 7.34 1.38
CA SER A 267 9.96 8.75 1.37
C SER A 267 10.68 9.44 0.22
N ARG A 268 10.07 10.49 -0.33
CA ARG A 268 10.59 11.26 -1.47
C ARG A 268 10.28 12.74 -1.32
N PHE A 269 11.15 13.58 -1.87
CA PHE A 269 10.82 14.97 -2.17
C PHE A 269 11.16 15.27 -3.63
N LEU A 270 10.25 15.97 -4.33
CA LEU A 270 10.39 16.36 -5.72
C LEU A 270 10.05 17.84 -5.90
N ILE A 271 10.82 18.55 -6.72
CA ILE A 271 10.60 19.96 -7.05
C ILE A 271 10.15 20.03 -8.51
N PHE A 272 8.93 20.51 -8.75
CA PHE A 272 8.32 20.60 -10.08
C PHE A 272 8.37 22.01 -10.65
N ASN A 273 8.66 22.14 -11.94
CA ASN A 273 8.61 23.41 -12.68
C ASN A 273 7.16 23.79 -13.08
N SER A 274 7.01 24.95 -13.71
CA SER A 274 5.71 25.47 -14.19
C SER A 274 4.98 24.59 -15.22
N GLN A 275 5.63 23.58 -15.81
CA GLN A 275 5.07 22.62 -16.78
C GLN A 275 4.78 21.24 -16.17
N GLY A 276 4.98 21.05 -14.87
CA GLY A 276 4.78 19.77 -14.18
C GLY A 276 5.91 18.77 -14.37
N GLU A 277 7.10 19.24 -14.76
CA GLU A 277 8.30 18.41 -14.94
C GLU A 277 9.16 18.50 -13.65
N PRO A 278 9.64 17.37 -13.10
CA PRO A 278 10.53 17.39 -11.95
C PRO A 278 11.92 17.89 -12.38
N VAL A 279 12.47 18.88 -11.67
CA VAL A 279 13.81 19.44 -11.92
C VAL A 279 14.87 18.94 -10.94
N ALA A 280 14.46 18.60 -9.71
CA ALA A 280 15.30 17.96 -8.70
C ALA A 280 14.45 17.00 -7.86
N SER A 281 15.06 15.93 -7.35
CA SER A 281 14.34 14.87 -6.62
C SER A 281 15.27 13.96 -5.82
N HIS A 282 14.91 13.65 -4.58
CA HIS A 282 15.62 12.69 -3.74
C HIS A 282 14.63 11.63 -3.19
N GLN A 283 15.14 10.41 -2.94
CA GLN A 283 14.38 9.27 -2.41
C GLN A 283 15.20 8.52 -1.35
N ILE A 284 14.60 8.23 -0.20
CA ILE A 284 15.18 7.40 0.86
C ILE A 284 14.23 6.23 1.16
N GLU A 285 14.75 5.00 1.09
CA GLU A 285 14.08 3.80 1.59
C GLU A 285 14.23 3.72 3.12
N PHE A 286 13.20 3.21 3.81
CA PHE A 286 13.12 3.18 5.27
C PHE A 286 12.62 1.81 5.79
N GLU A 287 12.84 1.52 7.08
CA GLU A 287 12.59 0.20 7.65
C GLU A 287 11.11 -0.20 7.60
N ASN A 288 10.86 -1.35 6.97
CA ASN A 288 9.57 -2.01 6.96
C ASN A 288 9.62 -3.13 8.01
N LYS A 289 9.01 -2.87 9.17
CA LYS A 289 9.06 -3.76 10.35
C LYS A 289 7.95 -4.82 10.24
N TYR A 290 8.30 -6.09 10.43
CA TYR A 290 7.36 -7.22 10.39
C TYR A 290 7.48 -8.05 11.68
N PRO A 291 6.86 -7.63 12.80
CA PRO A 291 7.08 -8.26 14.11
C PRO A 291 6.56 -9.70 14.21
N ARG A 292 5.54 -10.05 13.42
CA ARG A 292 4.90 -11.38 13.32
C ARG A 292 4.38 -11.57 11.89
N SER A 293 4.01 -12.80 11.52
CA SER A 293 3.39 -13.09 10.23
C SER A 293 2.12 -12.23 10.00
N GLY A 294 2.03 -11.56 8.86
CA GLY A 294 0.92 -10.67 8.51
C GLY A 294 0.87 -9.33 9.27
N TRP A 295 1.82 -9.04 10.16
CA TRP A 295 1.94 -7.75 10.83
C TRP A 295 2.90 -6.84 10.06
N HIS A 296 2.56 -5.57 9.87
CA HIS A 296 3.37 -4.59 9.15
C HIS A 296 3.35 -3.25 9.88
N GLU A 297 4.54 -2.78 10.26
CA GLU A 297 4.78 -1.58 11.07
C GLU A 297 5.84 -0.66 10.44
N HIS A 298 5.71 0.64 10.67
CA HIS A 298 6.73 1.66 10.41
C HIS A 298 7.02 2.46 11.68
N ASP A 299 8.23 2.99 11.82
CA ASP A 299 8.55 3.94 12.89
C ASP A 299 8.02 5.33 12.53
N PRO A 300 7.12 5.94 13.33
CA PRO A 300 6.60 7.27 13.01
C PRO A 300 7.69 8.34 12.92
N LEU A 301 8.80 8.21 13.66
CA LEU A 301 9.88 9.20 13.60
C LEU A 301 10.77 9.03 12.36
N GLU A 302 10.96 7.81 11.88
CA GLU A 302 11.69 7.52 10.64
C GLU A 302 10.95 8.01 9.39
N LEU A 303 9.60 7.95 9.39
CA LEU A 303 8.77 8.58 8.35
C LEU A 303 8.98 10.11 8.28
N VAL A 304 9.36 10.74 9.40
CA VAL A 304 9.59 12.19 9.49
C VAL A 304 11.04 12.54 9.13
N SER A 305 12.03 11.80 9.63
CA SER A 305 13.44 12.05 9.27
C SER A 305 13.68 11.80 7.78
N SER A 306 13.23 10.67 7.23
CA SER A 306 13.38 10.37 5.80
C SER A 306 12.72 11.41 4.88
N VAL A 307 11.66 12.09 5.35
CA VAL A 307 11.06 13.24 4.65
C VAL A 307 11.91 14.49 4.78
N HIS A 308 12.46 14.80 5.96
CA HIS A 308 13.39 15.92 6.13
C HIS A 308 14.65 15.75 5.27
N ASP A 309 15.30 14.59 5.35
CA ASP A 309 16.53 14.26 4.62
C ASP A 309 16.31 14.41 3.10
N CYS A 310 15.18 13.91 2.58
CA CYS A 310 14.80 14.10 1.17
C CYS A 310 14.56 15.58 0.80
N ILE A 311 13.99 16.39 1.70
CA ILE A 311 13.76 17.83 1.47
C ILE A 311 15.09 18.57 1.40
N GLU A 312 16.05 18.22 2.25
CA GLU A 312 17.36 18.89 2.27
C GLU A 312 18.17 18.54 1.02
N GLU A 313 18.45 17.26 0.76
CA GLU A 313 19.24 16.82 -0.40
C GLU A 313 18.68 17.30 -1.74
N ALA A 314 17.37 17.14 -2.00
CA ALA A 314 16.76 17.59 -3.26
C ALA A 314 16.71 19.12 -3.40
N THR A 315 16.75 19.87 -2.29
CA THR A 315 16.87 21.33 -2.34
C THR A 315 18.32 21.77 -2.55
N GLU A 316 19.30 21.01 -2.05
CA GLU A 316 20.72 21.25 -2.33
C GLU A 316 21.02 21.00 -3.82
N ASP A 317 20.58 19.88 -4.40
CA ASP A 317 20.61 19.64 -5.87
C ASP A 317 20.03 20.84 -6.66
N PHE A 318 18.85 21.31 -6.25
CA PHE A 318 18.15 22.43 -6.88
C PHE A 318 18.90 23.77 -6.75
N ILE A 319 19.64 23.99 -5.66
CA ILE A 319 20.48 25.17 -5.46
C ILE A 319 21.77 25.08 -6.29
N ASP A 320 22.38 23.90 -6.41
CA ASP A 320 23.57 23.66 -7.23
C ASP A 320 23.28 23.75 -8.74
N MET A 321 22.03 23.48 -9.15
CA MET A 321 21.52 23.84 -10.49
C MET A 321 21.37 25.36 -10.72
N GLY A 322 21.64 26.19 -9.71
CA GLY A 322 21.65 27.66 -9.79
C GLY A 322 20.33 28.35 -9.41
N TYR A 323 19.31 27.60 -9.01
CA TYR A 323 18.05 28.18 -8.51
C TYR A 323 18.16 28.60 -7.04
N LYS A 324 17.11 29.24 -6.52
CA LYS A 324 17.06 29.73 -5.14
C LYS A 324 15.87 29.10 -4.43
N ALA A 325 16.06 28.53 -3.24
CA ALA A 325 14.99 27.88 -2.46
C ALA A 325 13.69 28.71 -2.38
N LYS A 326 13.78 30.05 -2.28
CA LYS A 326 12.64 30.99 -2.31
C LYS A 326 11.76 30.97 -3.58
N GLN A 327 12.16 30.25 -4.63
CA GLN A 327 11.39 30.07 -5.87
C GLN A 327 10.41 28.89 -5.76
N ILE A 328 10.61 28.00 -4.78
CA ILE A 328 9.63 26.98 -4.36
C ILE A 328 8.55 27.73 -3.59
N ARG A 329 7.38 27.95 -4.23
CA ARG A 329 6.32 28.80 -3.68
C ARG A 329 5.58 28.15 -2.51
N THR A 330 5.45 26.84 -2.54
CA THR A 330 4.68 26.04 -1.58
C THR A 330 5.03 24.55 -1.74
N ILE A 331 4.54 23.73 -0.82
CA ILE A 331 4.72 22.28 -0.78
C ILE A 331 3.35 21.59 -0.76
N GLY A 332 3.22 20.52 -1.55
CA GLY A 332 2.16 19.51 -1.43
C GLY A 332 2.63 18.29 -0.65
N ILE A 333 1.70 17.60 0.01
CA ILE A 333 1.93 16.31 0.67
C ILE A 333 1.06 15.24 0.01
N THR A 334 1.69 14.11 -0.30
CA THR A 334 1.03 12.83 -0.61
C THR A 334 1.63 11.73 0.25
N ASN A 335 0.80 10.75 0.59
CA ASN A 335 1.10 9.74 1.58
C ASN A 335 0.39 8.41 1.29
N GLN A 336 1.01 7.31 1.70
CA GLN A 336 0.32 6.04 1.87
C GLN A 336 -0.92 6.24 2.76
N ARG A 337 -2.08 5.86 2.22
CA ARG A 337 -3.39 5.97 2.89
C ARG A 337 -3.57 4.84 3.93
N GLU A 338 -4.63 4.94 4.72
CA GLU A 338 -5.04 4.01 5.81
C GLU A 338 -4.06 3.80 6.98
N THR A 339 -2.74 3.82 6.74
CA THR A 339 -1.66 3.66 7.74
C THR A 339 -1.90 4.57 8.94
N THR A 340 -1.98 3.97 10.13
CA THR A 340 -2.52 4.58 11.33
C THR A 340 -1.42 4.95 12.32
N VAL A 341 -1.32 6.24 12.65
CA VAL A 341 -0.39 6.78 13.66
C VAL A 341 -1.18 7.25 14.88
N CYS A 342 -0.60 7.05 16.07
CA CYS A 342 -1.19 7.48 17.34
C CYS A 342 -0.11 8.03 18.28
N TRP A 343 -0.34 9.23 18.80
CA TRP A 343 0.63 9.96 19.62
C TRP A 343 -0.03 10.63 20.83
N ASP A 344 0.81 11.03 21.76
CA ASP A 344 0.42 11.80 22.95
C ASP A 344 0.36 13.28 22.59
N LYS A 345 -0.84 13.88 22.57
CA LYS A 345 -1.04 15.26 22.12
C LYS A 345 -0.39 16.32 23.00
N ASN A 346 0.03 15.95 24.22
CA ASN A 346 0.70 16.84 25.15
C ASN A 346 2.22 16.86 25.00
N THR A 347 2.82 15.80 24.42
CA THR A 347 4.28 15.69 24.21
C THR A 347 4.67 15.74 22.73
N GLY A 348 3.75 15.33 21.85
CA GLY A 348 3.98 15.16 20.41
C GLY A 348 4.57 13.80 20.03
N GLU A 349 4.85 12.93 20.99
CA GLU A 349 5.60 11.67 20.78
C GLU A 349 4.69 10.46 20.50
N PRO A 350 5.11 9.55 19.60
CA PRO A 350 4.32 8.38 19.23
C PRO A 350 4.17 7.41 20.41
N LEU A 351 2.98 6.84 20.55
CA LEU A 351 2.65 5.90 21.64
C LEU A 351 2.83 4.42 21.23
N TYR A 352 3.00 4.16 19.94
CA TYR A 352 3.28 2.87 19.31
C TYR A 352 3.82 3.10 17.90
N ASN A 353 4.30 2.05 17.22
CA ASN A 353 4.60 2.10 15.78
C ASN A 353 3.34 2.45 14.96
N ALA A 354 3.53 2.98 13.76
CA ALA A 354 2.45 3.14 12.80
C ALA A 354 2.04 1.76 12.26
N ILE A 355 0.76 1.38 12.36
CA ILE A 355 0.27 0.13 11.77
C ILE A 355 -0.10 0.40 10.31
N VAL A 356 0.58 -0.27 9.39
CA VAL A 356 0.62 0.04 7.96
C VAL A 356 -0.58 -0.55 7.23
N TRP A 357 -1.04 0.06 6.13
CA TRP A 357 -2.25 -0.37 5.42
C TRP A 357 -2.36 -1.89 5.11
N PRO A 358 -1.29 -2.63 4.70
CA PRO A 358 -1.39 -4.06 4.39
C PRO A 358 -1.58 -4.97 5.60
N ASP A 359 -1.41 -4.46 6.82
CA ASP A 359 -1.45 -5.25 8.06
C ASP A 359 -2.75 -6.03 8.22
N THR A 360 -2.63 -7.32 8.53
CA THR A 360 -3.76 -8.25 8.67
C THR A 360 -4.05 -8.66 10.12
N ARG A 361 -3.38 -8.09 11.14
CA ARG A 361 -3.60 -8.46 12.57
C ARG A 361 -5.04 -8.21 13.04
N THR A 362 -5.75 -7.33 12.34
CA THR A 362 -7.15 -6.98 12.59
C THR A 362 -8.15 -8.00 12.03
N THR A 363 -7.71 -9.10 11.40
CA THR A 363 -8.60 -10.08 10.74
C THR A 363 -9.67 -10.66 11.68
N SER A 364 -9.30 -11.06 12.89
CA SER A 364 -10.25 -11.56 13.91
C SER A 364 -11.24 -10.48 14.36
N LEU A 365 -10.77 -9.26 14.59
CA LEU A 365 -11.60 -8.09 14.88
C LEU A 365 -12.57 -7.76 13.72
N VAL A 366 -12.15 -7.96 12.47
CA VAL A 366 -13.02 -7.80 11.30
C VAL A 366 -14.10 -8.89 11.25
N ARG A 367 -13.78 -10.15 11.61
CA ARG A 367 -14.78 -11.22 11.78
C ARG A 367 -15.78 -10.88 12.90
N GLU A 368 -15.33 -10.33 14.03
CA GLU A 368 -16.20 -9.83 15.11
C GLU A 368 -17.13 -8.71 14.62
N LEU A 369 -16.58 -7.66 14.03
CA LEU A 369 -17.32 -6.48 13.62
C LEU A 369 -18.32 -6.77 12.49
N LYS A 370 -18.00 -7.67 11.55
CA LYS A 370 -18.96 -8.13 10.51
C LYS A 370 -20.23 -8.75 11.11
N ASN A 371 -20.16 -9.32 12.31
CA ASN A 371 -21.29 -9.90 13.03
C ASN A 371 -22.01 -8.91 13.97
N ARG A 372 -21.52 -7.67 14.09
CA ARG A 372 -22.12 -6.64 14.95
C ARG A 372 -23.26 -5.92 14.23
N LYS A 373 -24.40 -5.74 14.92
CA LYS A 373 -25.56 -4.99 14.42
C LYS A 373 -25.15 -3.59 13.93
N GLY A 374 -25.54 -3.24 12.71
CA GLY A 374 -25.20 -1.96 12.06
C GLY A 374 -24.01 -2.05 11.09
N ALA A 375 -23.27 -3.16 11.05
CA ALA A 375 -22.18 -3.38 10.10
C ALA A 375 -22.62 -3.29 8.62
N ASP A 376 -23.89 -3.60 8.37
CA ASP A 376 -24.59 -3.50 7.09
C ASP A 376 -24.71 -2.06 6.58
N LYS A 377 -24.84 -1.06 7.47
CA LYS A 377 -24.95 0.36 7.10
C LYS A 377 -23.64 0.98 6.63
N LEU A 378 -22.50 0.50 7.13
CA LEU A 378 -21.23 1.24 7.11
C LEU A 378 -20.81 1.66 5.70
N ARG A 379 -20.94 0.75 4.73
CA ARG A 379 -20.61 0.99 3.32
C ARG A 379 -21.42 2.16 2.72
N ASP A 380 -22.67 2.32 3.12
CA ASP A 380 -23.55 3.34 2.57
C ASP A 380 -23.30 4.72 3.26
N LEU A 381 -22.72 4.72 4.47
CA LEU A 381 -22.29 5.92 5.21
C LEU A 381 -20.89 6.42 4.80
N CYS A 382 -19.88 5.54 4.70
CA CYS A 382 -18.48 5.90 4.47
C CYS A 382 -17.88 5.41 3.15
N GLY A 383 -18.61 4.63 2.35
CA GLY A 383 -18.15 4.10 1.06
C GLY A 383 -17.33 2.81 1.13
N LEU A 384 -16.99 2.31 2.33
CA LEU A 384 -16.05 1.20 2.54
C LEU A 384 -16.69 -0.03 3.21
N PRO A 385 -16.30 -1.26 2.84
CA PRO A 385 -16.65 -2.48 3.55
C PRO A 385 -15.70 -2.76 4.73
N LEU A 386 -16.19 -3.48 5.75
CA LEU A 386 -15.33 -3.99 6.84
C LEU A 386 -14.28 -4.97 6.30
N SER A 387 -13.02 -4.55 6.37
CA SER A 387 -11.81 -5.27 5.98
C SER A 387 -10.66 -4.85 6.91
N THR A 388 -9.48 -5.46 6.78
CA THR A 388 -8.31 -5.11 7.62
C THR A 388 -7.69 -3.75 7.27
N TYR A 389 -8.07 -3.18 6.12
CA TYR A 389 -7.48 -1.97 5.54
C TYR A 389 -7.72 -0.71 6.40
N PRO A 390 -8.97 -0.32 6.74
CA PRO A 390 -9.24 1.03 7.19
C PRO A 390 -8.68 1.35 8.59
N SER A 391 -8.41 2.62 8.83
CA SER A 391 -7.78 3.09 10.07
C SER A 391 -8.61 2.79 11.32
N SER A 392 -9.93 2.68 11.22
CA SER A 392 -10.81 2.40 12.36
C SER A 392 -10.53 1.07 13.07
N VAL A 393 -10.32 -0.02 12.31
CA VAL A 393 -10.03 -1.34 12.89
C VAL A 393 -8.61 -1.39 13.45
N LYS A 394 -7.68 -0.63 12.87
CA LYS A 394 -6.31 -0.46 13.39
C LYS A 394 -6.31 0.32 14.71
N LEU A 395 -7.02 1.44 14.81
CA LEU A 395 -7.19 2.22 16.05
C LEU A 395 -7.90 1.40 17.15
N LEU A 396 -8.99 0.72 16.82
CA LEU A 396 -9.71 -0.13 17.78
C LEU A 396 -8.86 -1.31 18.26
N TRP A 397 -8.03 -1.89 17.40
CA TRP A 397 -7.03 -2.89 17.81
C TRP A 397 -5.98 -2.28 18.75
N MET A 398 -5.42 -1.11 18.42
CA MET A 398 -4.45 -0.43 19.29
C MET A 398 -5.03 -0.14 20.69
N TYR A 399 -6.26 0.39 20.76
CA TYR A 399 -6.97 0.68 22.01
C TYR A 399 -7.27 -0.55 22.87
N ARG A 400 -7.50 -1.72 22.23
CA ARG A 400 -7.72 -3.00 22.94
C ARG A 400 -6.42 -3.65 23.41
N ASN A 401 -5.31 -3.51 22.67
CA ASN A 401 -4.11 -4.34 22.86
C ASN A 401 -2.86 -3.58 23.37
N ILE A 402 -2.77 -2.25 23.19
CA ILE A 402 -1.58 -1.47 23.54
C ILE A 402 -1.85 -0.64 24.81
N PRO A 403 -1.26 -0.96 25.99
CA PRO A 403 -1.55 -0.28 27.24
C PRO A 403 -1.25 1.24 27.23
N ALA A 404 -0.26 1.68 26.46
CA ALA A 404 0.08 3.10 26.31
C ALA A 404 -1.03 3.89 25.58
N ILE A 405 -1.57 3.32 24.49
CA ILE A 405 -2.70 3.88 23.74
C ILE A 405 -3.96 3.89 24.62
N ARG A 406 -4.25 2.77 25.28
CA ARG A 406 -5.38 2.64 26.21
C ARG A 406 -5.35 3.72 27.29
N LYS A 407 -4.21 3.87 27.97
CA LYS A 407 -4.00 4.90 29.00
C LYS A 407 -4.16 6.32 28.44
N ALA A 408 -3.56 6.63 27.29
CA ALA A 408 -3.68 7.94 26.67
C ALA A 408 -5.13 8.27 26.26
N TYR A 409 -5.91 7.28 25.81
CA TYR A 409 -7.33 7.43 25.52
C TYR A 409 -8.14 7.70 26.78
N ASP A 410 -7.98 6.89 27.82
CA ASP A 410 -8.70 7.06 29.10
C ASP A 410 -8.35 8.40 29.78
N GLU A 411 -7.11 8.87 29.65
CA GLU A 411 -6.65 10.19 30.12
C GLU A 411 -7.02 11.36 29.17
N SER A 412 -7.69 11.10 28.04
CA SER A 412 -8.07 12.08 27.00
C SER A 412 -6.90 12.82 26.32
N ARG A 413 -5.72 12.19 26.29
CA ARG A 413 -4.45 12.71 25.74
C ARG A 413 -4.09 12.10 24.38
N LEU A 414 -4.80 11.07 23.92
CA LEU A 414 -4.56 10.45 22.63
C LEU A 414 -4.90 11.41 21.47
N ALA A 415 -4.00 11.52 20.50
CA ALA A 415 -4.27 12.02 19.16
C ALA A 415 -4.09 10.88 18.14
N PHE A 416 -4.95 10.89 17.12
CA PHE A 416 -4.95 9.97 15.99
C PHE A 416 -4.64 10.72 14.70
N GLY A 417 -4.09 10.02 13.70
CA GLY A 417 -3.95 10.54 12.34
C GLY A 417 -3.55 9.46 11.34
N THR A 418 -3.85 9.71 10.08
CA THR A 418 -3.17 9.07 8.95
C THR A 418 -1.80 9.75 8.71
N VAL A 419 -1.00 9.21 7.79
CA VAL A 419 0.41 9.67 7.60
C VAL A 419 0.51 11.14 7.18
N ASP A 420 -0.42 11.64 6.36
CA ASP A 420 -0.57 13.09 6.09
C ASP A 420 -0.62 13.90 7.38
N THR A 421 -1.53 13.52 8.28
CA THR A 421 -1.79 14.24 9.54
C THR A 421 -0.53 14.29 10.39
N TRP A 422 0.16 13.15 10.50
CA TRP A 422 1.38 13.02 11.29
C TRP A 422 2.52 13.86 10.72
N LEU A 423 2.73 13.84 9.39
CA LEU A 423 3.71 14.70 8.73
C LEU A 423 3.37 16.17 8.90
N ILE A 424 2.13 16.59 8.61
CA ILE A 424 1.70 18.00 8.75
C ILE A 424 1.92 18.47 10.20
N TYR A 425 1.55 17.65 11.19
CA TYR A 425 1.76 17.94 12.61
C TYR A 425 3.25 18.12 12.96
N ARG A 426 4.12 17.16 12.62
CA ARG A 426 5.55 17.21 12.97
C ARG A 426 6.30 18.30 12.20
N LEU A 427 6.02 18.48 10.90
CA LEU A 427 6.63 19.52 10.05
C LEU A 427 6.25 20.95 10.47
N ASN A 428 5.09 21.13 11.13
CA ASN A 428 4.68 22.36 11.80
C ASN A 428 5.23 22.51 13.24
N GLY A 429 6.20 21.68 13.67
CA GLY A 429 6.78 21.76 15.01
C GLY A 429 5.95 21.09 16.11
N ALA A 430 5.13 20.10 15.76
CA ALA A 430 4.36 19.28 16.69
C ALA A 430 3.50 20.12 17.66
N THR A 431 3.80 20.05 18.96
CA THR A 431 3.08 20.75 20.03
C THR A 431 3.23 22.28 19.99
N GLU A 432 4.22 22.84 19.27
CA GLU A 432 4.45 24.29 19.23
C GLU A 432 3.35 25.05 18.47
N ASN A 433 2.95 24.56 17.28
CA ASN A 433 1.89 25.17 16.48
C ASN A 433 0.63 24.29 16.38
N ASN A 434 0.71 23.00 16.75
CA ASN A 434 -0.41 22.06 16.86
C ASN A 434 -1.35 21.99 15.64
N VAL A 435 -0.77 21.95 14.43
CA VAL A 435 -1.53 21.84 13.17
C VAL A 435 -2.00 20.41 12.95
N HIS A 436 -3.14 20.07 13.57
CA HIS A 436 -3.72 18.73 13.57
C HIS A 436 -4.87 18.63 12.54
N VAL A 437 -4.54 18.40 11.27
CA VAL A 437 -5.48 18.41 10.14
C VAL A 437 -5.27 17.22 9.20
N THR A 438 -6.29 16.88 8.42
CA THR A 438 -6.26 15.85 7.36
C THR A 438 -7.10 16.29 6.17
N ASP A 439 -6.78 15.84 4.97
CA ASP A 439 -7.58 16.15 3.79
C ASP A 439 -8.80 15.22 3.63
N SER A 440 -9.81 15.68 2.87
CA SER A 440 -11.02 14.91 2.60
C SER A 440 -10.77 13.54 1.95
N SER A 441 -9.70 13.37 1.16
CA SER A 441 -9.31 12.09 0.56
C SER A 441 -8.77 11.10 1.59
N ASN A 442 -7.79 11.49 2.42
CA ASN A 442 -7.30 10.66 3.54
C ASN A 442 -8.41 10.36 4.57
N ALA A 443 -9.19 11.37 4.97
CA ALA A 443 -10.31 11.21 5.92
C ALA A 443 -11.32 10.15 5.46
N SER A 444 -11.62 10.06 4.15
CA SER A 444 -12.52 9.05 3.60
C SER A 444 -12.04 7.61 3.77
N ARG A 445 -10.75 7.38 4.05
CA ARG A 445 -10.13 6.06 4.21
C ARG A 445 -10.21 5.50 5.64
N THR A 446 -10.65 6.31 6.59
CA THR A 446 -10.65 5.98 8.01
C THR A 446 -11.80 5.08 8.44
N MET A 447 -12.91 5.04 7.69
CA MET A 447 -14.26 4.63 8.13
C MET A 447 -14.84 5.48 9.30
N PHE A 448 -14.31 6.67 9.59
CA PHE A 448 -14.92 7.60 10.55
C PHE A 448 -15.65 8.78 9.88
N MET A 449 -15.34 9.07 8.61
CA MET A 449 -15.97 10.16 7.85
C MET A 449 -17.21 9.68 7.09
N ASN A 450 -18.30 10.43 7.15
CA ASN A 450 -19.45 10.27 6.27
C ASN A 450 -19.10 10.79 4.87
N ILE A 451 -19.23 9.95 3.85
CA ILE A 451 -18.83 10.28 2.47
C ILE A 451 -19.77 11.31 1.80
N HIS A 452 -20.95 11.57 2.36
CA HIS A 452 -21.91 12.54 1.83
C HIS A 452 -21.80 13.92 2.48
N THR A 453 -21.32 14.01 3.72
CA THR A 453 -21.16 15.28 4.46
C THR A 453 -19.72 15.78 4.52
N LEU A 454 -18.73 14.91 4.27
CA LEU A 454 -17.29 15.18 4.44
C LEU A 454 -16.91 15.56 5.87
N GLN A 455 -17.67 15.10 6.86
CA GLN A 455 -17.41 15.30 8.29
C GLN A 455 -17.35 13.94 9.01
N TYR A 456 -16.84 13.92 10.24
CA TYR A 456 -16.95 12.75 11.09
C TYR A 456 -18.42 12.43 11.42
N ASP A 457 -18.72 11.15 11.58
CA ASP A 457 -20.08 10.63 11.75
C ASP A 457 -20.24 9.90 13.08
N ASP A 458 -21.26 10.28 13.85
CA ASP A 458 -21.51 9.71 15.18
C ASP A 458 -21.94 8.22 15.09
N GLU A 459 -22.68 7.79 14.06
CA GLU A 459 -23.03 6.36 13.89
C GLU A 459 -21.79 5.52 13.56
N LEU A 460 -20.85 6.05 12.78
CA LEU A 460 -19.57 5.37 12.50
C LEU A 460 -18.70 5.29 13.76
N LEU A 461 -18.57 6.39 14.50
CA LEU A 461 -17.74 6.47 15.70
C LEU A 461 -18.28 5.57 16.83
N ASP A 462 -19.60 5.58 17.09
CA ASP A 462 -20.24 4.65 18.03
C ASP A 462 -20.09 3.18 17.60
N PHE A 463 -20.13 2.90 16.29
CA PHE A 463 -19.87 1.55 15.79
C PHE A 463 -18.45 1.09 16.13
N PHE A 464 -17.43 1.95 16.01
CA PHE A 464 -16.06 1.58 16.40
C PHE A 464 -15.75 1.82 17.90
N GLN A 465 -16.72 2.29 18.70
CA GLN A 465 -16.59 2.61 20.13
C GLN A 465 -15.58 3.74 20.43
N ILE A 466 -15.54 4.76 19.56
CA ILE A 466 -14.61 5.89 19.62
C ILE A 466 -15.34 7.16 20.07
N ASP A 467 -14.95 7.74 21.20
CA ASP A 467 -15.46 9.02 21.70
C ASP A 467 -14.45 10.14 21.42
N GLN A 468 -14.88 11.19 20.72
CA GLN A 468 -14.07 12.37 20.40
C GLN A 468 -13.61 13.17 21.64
N LYS A 469 -14.19 12.92 22.82
CA LYS A 469 -13.69 13.46 24.10
C LYS A 469 -12.35 12.82 24.50
N ASN A 470 -12.18 11.54 24.17
CA ASN A 470 -11.05 10.71 24.60
C ASN A 470 -9.92 10.64 23.55
N VAL A 471 -10.26 10.67 22.26
CA VAL A 471 -9.28 10.81 21.17
C VAL A 471 -9.50 12.09 20.38
N THR A 472 -8.44 12.86 20.19
CA THR A 472 -8.45 14.01 19.29
C THR A 472 -8.25 13.51 17.85
N LEU A 473 -9.26 13.74 17.01
CA LEU A 473 -9.23 13.46 15.57
C LEU A 473 -8.80 14.73 14.81
N PRO A 474 -8.09 14.60 13.66
CA PRO A 474 -7.66 15.75 12.88
C PRO A 474 -8.84 16.50 12.27
N LYS A 475 -8.74 17.84 12.17
CA LYS A 475 -9.74 18.61 11.43
C LYS A 475 -9.69 18.25 9.94
N ILE A 476 -10.82 17.78 9.39
CA ILE A 476 -10.96 17.52 7.95
C ILE A 476 -11.02 18.85 7.20
N VAL A 477 -10.20 18.97 6.14
CA VAL A 477 -10.09 20.17 5.28
C VAL A 477 -10.11 19.80 3.78
N PRO A 478 -10.27 20.77 2.85
CA PRO A 478 -10.08 20.53 1.42
C PRO A 478 -8.66 20.04 1.10
N SER A 479 -8.49 19.34 -0.02
CA SER A 479 -7.19 18.82 -0.48
C SER A 479 -6.24 19.90 -1.02
N SER A 480 -6.75 21.12 -1.22
CA SER A 480 -6.05 22.31 -1.72
C SER A 480 -6.56 23.52 -0.95
N ASP A 481 -5.76 24.06 -0.04
CA ASP A 481 -6.13 25.16 0.86
C ASP A 481 -4.88 25.99 1.20
N PRO A 482 -4.90 27.33 1.05
CA PRO A 482 -3.72 28.18 1.19
C PRO A 482 -3.21 28.37 2.62
N GLU A 483 -3.99 28.00 3.65
CA GLU A 483 -3.66 28.27 5.06
C GLU A 483 -3.75 27.03 5.97
N ALA A 484 -4.64 26.07 5.67
CA ALA A 484 -5.03 25.00 6.59
C ALA A 484 -3.89 24.07 7.06
N PHE A 485 -2.86 23.87 6.24
CA PHE A 485 -1.76 22.94 6.52
C PHE A 485 -0.50 23.62 7.10
N GLY A 486 -0.52 24.94 7.28
CA GLY A 486 0.58 25.68 7.90
C GLY A 486 1.87 25.74 7.05
N LYS A 487 3.03 25.52 7.67
CA LYS A 487 4.36 25.75 7.06
C LYS A 487 5.49 25.01 7.78
N LEU A 488 6.59 24.77 7.08
CA LEU A 488 7.78 24.14 7.65
C LEU A 488 8.44 25.04 8.72
N VAL A 489 8.69 24.51 9.91
CA VAL A 489 9.36 25.25 11.01
C VAL A 489 10.89 25.18 10.98
N GLY A 490 11.47 24.28 10.19
CA GLY A 490 12.91 24.00 10.15
C GLY A 490 13.39 23.55 8.77
N GLY A 491 14.67 23.18 8.69
CA GLY A 491 15.37 22.78 7.46
C GLY A 491 15.58 23.91 6.46
N VAL A 492 16.16 23.57 5.30
CA VAL A 492 16.47 24.52 4.21
C VAL A 492 15.25 25.24 3.63
N LEU A 493 14.05 24.63 3.71
CA LEU A 493 12.77 25.22 3.28
C LEU A 493 11.95 25.85 4.42
N LYS A 494 12.59 26.23 5.54
CA LYS A 494 11.93 26.89 6.68
C LYS A 494 11.10 28.10 6.26
N GLY A 495 9.82 28.08 6.63
CA GLY A 495 8.84 29.13 6.35
C GLY A 495 7.98 28.91 5.10
N THR A 496 8.36 27.97 4.21
CA THR A 496 7.55 27.59 3.04
C THR A 496 6.23 26.96 3.50
N THR A 497 5.12 27.43 2.95
CA THR A 497 3.77 26.95 3.30
C THR A 497 3.50 25.57 2.69
N ILE A 498 2.78 24.75 3.44
CA ILE A 498 2.13 23.55 2.93
C ILE A 498 0.72 23.99 2.51
N THR A 499 0.29 23.69 1.28
CA THR A 499 -1.05 24.13 0.79
C THR A 499 -1.81 23.07 0.00
N GLY A 500 -1.24 21.87 -0.16
CA GLY A 500 -1.91 20.73 -0.77
C GLY A 500 -1.69 19.47 0.05
N CYS A 501 -2.72 18.65 0.18
CA CYS A 501 -2.67 17.33 0.80
C CYS A 501 -3.62 16.38 0.07
N VAL A 502 -3.11 15.26 -0.45
CA VAL A 502 -3.92 14.24 -1.14
C VAL A 502 -3.34 12.86 -0.88
N GLY A 503 -4.15 11.89 -0.47
CA GLY A 503 -3.67 10.50 -0.29
C GLY A 503 -3.20 9.87 -1.61
N ASP A 504 -2.16 9.04 -1.57
CA ASP A 504 -1.37 8.55 -2.72
C ASP A 504 -2.15 8.23 -4.01
N GLN A 505 -3.14 7.33 -3.94
CA GLN A 505 -3.85 6.88 -5.13
C GLN A 505 -4.81 7.95 -5.68
N SER A 506 -5.27 8.85 -4.82
CA SER A 506 -6.03 10.05 -5.14
C SER A 506 -5.12 11.15 -5.73
N ALA A 507 -3.89 11.30 -5.21
CA ALA A 507 -2.87 12.18 -5.79
C ALA A 507 -2.52 11.75 -7.23
N ALA A 508 -2.28 10.45 -7.47
CA ALA A 508 -2.04 9.93 -8.82
C ALA A 508 -3.22 10.18 -9.80
N LEU A 509 -4.47 10.25 -9.32
CA LEU A 509 -5.64 10.65 -10.14
C LEU A 509 -5.56 12.14 -10.54
N VAL A 510 -5.15 13.02 -9.63
CA VAL A 510 -4.88 14.45 -9.88
C VAL A 510 -3.70 14.64 -10.85
N GLY A 511 -2.59 13.93 -10.64
CA GLY A 511 -1.40 14.01 -11.49
C GLY A 511 -1.61 13.52 -12.93
N GLN A 512 -2.46 12.51 -13.12
CA GLN A 512 -2.93 12.06 -14.45
C GLN A 512 -3.92 13.05 -15.11
N CYS A 513 -4.22 14.18 -14.45
CA CYS A 513 -5.17 15.22 -14.85
C CYS A 513 -6.57 14.67 -15.17
N ALA A 514 -7.01 13.64 -14.43
CA ALA A 514 -8.28 12.94 -14.62
C ALA A 514 -9.46 13.71 -13.98
N PHE A 515 -9.59 14.99 -14.33
CA PHE A 515 -10.52 15.92 -13.68
C PHE A 515 -11.98 15.77 -14.09
N ASN A 516 -12.27 15.08 -15.21
CA ASN A 516 -13.63 14.91 -15.71
C ASN A 516 -14.23 13.55 -15.32
N GLU A 517 -15.54 13.52 -15.10
CA GLU A 517 -16.30 12.30 -14.84
C GLU A 517 -16.09 11.28 -15.97
N GLY A 518 -15.68 10.06 -15.64
CA GLY A 518 -15.37 9.00 -16.60
C GLY A 518 -13.88 8.86 -16.96
N GLU A 519 -13.01 9.71 -16.42
CA GLU A 519 -11.55 9.56 -16.54
C GLU A 519 -11.00 8.66 -15.42
N ALA A 520 -10.03 7.81 -15.76
CA ALA A 520 -9.56 6.74 -14.90
C ALA A 520 -8.04 6.56 -14.99
N LYS A 521 -7.43 6.15 -13.87
CA LYS A 521 -6.01 5.74 -13.81
C LYS A 521 -5.85 4.36 -13.17
N ASN A 522 -4.77 3.65 -13.50
CA ASN A 522 -4.29 2.49 -12.74
C ASN A 522 -2.78 2.61 -12.43
N THR A 523 -2.43 2.59 -11.15
CA THR A 523 -1.04 2.56 -10.67
C THR A 523 -0.58 1.13 -10.50
N TYR A 524 0.51 0.74 -11.17
CA TYR A 524 1.08 -0.61 -11.15
C TYR A 524 2.34 -0.69 -10.28
N GLY A 525 2.14 -0.87 -8.97
CA GLY A 525 3.21 -1.10 -7.99
C GLY A 525 3.24 -2.57 -7.53
N THR A 526 3.47 -2.79 -6.24
CA THR A 526 3.39 -4.10 -5.57
C THR A 526 2.03 -4.78 -5.81
N GLY A 527 0.96 -4.01 -5.71
CA GLY A 527 -0.39 -4.30 -6.21
C GLY A 527 -0.80 -3.31 -7.30
N CYS A 528 -2.07 -3.34 -7.71
CA CYS A 528 -2.66 -2.30 -8.57
C CYS A 528 -3.74 -1.50 -7.83
N PHE A 529 -3.86 -0.22 -8.15
CA PHE A 529 -4.88 0.67 -7.60
C PHE A 529 -5.53 1.50 -8.72
N LEU A 530 -6.72 1.08 -9.11
CA LEU A 530 -7.55 1.75 -10.09
C LEU A 530 -8.44 2.78 -9.40
N LEU A 531 -8.42 4.03 -9.86
CA LEU A 531 -9.42 5.03 -9.49
C LEU A 531 -10.14 5.54 -10.75
N TYR A 532 -11.44 5.76 -10.61
CA TYR A 532 -12.36 6.21 -11.67
C TYR A 532 -13.18 7.39 -11.16
N ASN A 533 -13.05 8.55 -11.80
CA ASN A 533 -13.73 9.79 -11.42
C ASN A 533 -15.24 9.69 -11.68
N VAL A 534 -16.06 9.80 -10.61
CA VAL A 534 -17.54 9.81 -10.69
C VAL A 534 -18.16 11.20 -10.48
N GLY A 535 -17.34 12.23 -10.32
CA GLY A 535 -17.79 13.62 -10.21
C GLY A 535 -18.23 14.05 -8.83
N SER A 536 -19.15 15.02 -8.76
CA SER A 536 -19.54 15.71 -7.53
C SER A 536 -20.48 14.93 -6.59
N LYS A 537 -20.69 13.62 -6.82
CA LYS A 537 -21.52 12.75 -5.99
C LYS A 537 -20.85 11.38 -5.78
N PRO A 538 -20.87 10.80 -4.58
CA PRO A 538 -20.38 9.44 -4.35
C PRO A 538 -21.30 8.42 -5.03
N VAL A 539 -20.70 7.35 -5.56
CA VAL A 539 -21.41 6.19 -6.13
C VAL A 539 -21.14 5.00 -5.22
N ILE A 540 -22.11 4.61 -4.39
CA ILE A 540 -21.97 3.47 -3.48
C ILE A 540 -22.08 2.16 -4.29
N SER A 541 -20.95 1.47 -4.43
CA SER A 541 -20.81 0.33 -5.33
C SER A 541 -21.67 -0.87 -4.91
N GLN A 542 -22.22 -1.57 -5.90
CA GLN A 542 -22.87 -2.87 -5.73
C GLN A 542 -22.02 -4.01 -6.31
N HIS A 543 -20.92 -3.72 -7.02
CA HIS A 543 -20.02 -4.70 -7.64
C HIS A 543 -18.69 -4.86 -6.88
N GLY A 544 -18.64 -4.49 -5.60
CA GLY A 544 -17.50 -4.74 -4.71
C GLY A 544 -16.35 -3.73 -4.81
N LEU A 545 -16.57 -2.58 -5.45
CA LEU A 545 -15.63 -1.45 -5.41
C LEU A 545 -15.79 -0.64 -4.11
N LEU A 546 -14.78 0.16 -3.81
CA LEU A 546 -14.83 1.18 -2.77
C LEU A 546 -15.41 2.48 -3.36
N ALA A 547 -16.21 3.22 -2.59
CA ALA A 547 -16.49 4.63 -2.87
C ALA A 547 -15.56 5.48 -2.00
N THR A 548 -14.93 6.50 -2.58
CA THR A 548 -13.92 7.33 -1.90
C THR A 548 -14.01 8.78 -2.35
N VAL A 549 -13.47 9.72 -1.56
CA VAL A 549 -13.16 11.06 -2.09
C VAL A 549 -11.93 10.93 -3.00
N GLY A 550 -12.09 11.34 -4.26
CA GLY A 550 -11.03 11.37 -5.26
C GLY A 550 -10.09 12.55 -5.06
N TYR A 551 -10.63 13.74 -4.78
CA TYR A 551 -9.90 14.94 -4.34
C TYR A 551 -10.88 16.06 -4.00
N HIS A 552 -10.45 17.06 -3.21
CA HIS A 552 -11.23 18.25 -2.89
C HIS A 552 -10.44 19.51 -3.25
N LEU A 553 -10.50 19.89 -4.54
CA LEU A 553 -9.80 21.05 -5.11
C LEU A 553 -10.81 22.20 -5.28
N GLY A 554 -10.70 23.25 -4.47
CA GLY A 554 -11.69 24.34 -4.42
C GLY A 554 -12.99 23.94 -3.70
N ASP A 555 -14.11 24.60 -4.03
CA ASP A 555 -15.38 24.56 -3.27
C ASP A 555 -16.04 23.18 -3.08
N LYS A 556 -15.66 22.15 -3.86
CA LYS A 556 -16.38 20.87 -3.91
C LYS A 556 -15.44 19.68 -4.02
N ALA A 557 -15.72 18.64 -3.24
CA ALA A 557 -15.12 17.33 -3.45
C ALA A 557 -15.60 16.69 -4.76
N THR A 558 -14.66 16.03 -5.43
CA THR A 558 -14.91 15.05 -6.48
C THR A 558 -14.68 13.66 -5.90
N TYR A 559 -15.58 12.73 -6.19
CA TYR A 559 -15.54 11.36 -5.70
C TYR A 559 -14.98 10.42 -6.76
N ALA A 560 -14.48 9.28 -6.31
CA ALA A 560 -14.03 8.20 -7.17
C ALA A 560 -14.64 6.86 -6.74
N LEU A 561 -14.80 5.96 -7.71
CA LEU A 561 -14.82 4.53 -7.45
C LEU A 561 -13.38 4.03 -7.44
N GLU A 562 -13.04 3.15 -6.51
CA GLU A 562 -11.71 2.54 -6.39
C GLU A 562 -11.80 1.00 -6.36
N GLY A 563 -10.86 0.34 -7.03
CA GLY A 563 -10.65 -1.09 -6.91
C GLY A 563 -9.16 -1.42 -6.86
N SER A 564 -8.80 -2.35 -5.98
CA SER A 564 -7.42 -2.77 -5.73
C SER A 564 -7.17 -4.21 -6.16
N VAL A 565 -5.94 -4.49 -6.59
CA VAL A 565 -5.41 -5.83 -6.88
C VAL A 565 -4.26 -6.08 -5.92
N ALA A 566 -4.37 -7.13 -5.08
CA ALA A 566 -3.36 -7.48 -4.08
C ALA A 566 -1.96 -7.70 -4.69
N VAL A 567 -1.93 -8.42 -5.82
CA VAL A 567 -0.69 -8.96 -6.39
C VAL A 567 -0.55 -8.56 -7.85
N ALA A 568 0.38 -7.63 -8.10
CA ALA A 568 0.79 -7.17 -9.42
C ALA A 568 2.31 -7.30 -9.58
N GLY A 569 3.08 -6.25 -9.26
CA GLY A 569 4.55 -6.30 -9.21
C GLY A 569 5.10 -7.29 -8.18
N SER A 570 4.35 -7.58 -7.10
CA SER A 570 4.68 -8.68 -6.18
C SER A 570 4.59 -10.06 -6.85
N GLY A 571 3.73 -10.24 -7.86
CA GLY A 571 3.70 -11.44 -8.70
C GLY A 571 4.96 -11.60 -9.54
N VAL A 572 5.53 -10.50 -10.03
CA VAL A 572 6.85 -10.49 -10.70
C VAL A 572 7.97 -10.78 -9.68
N LYS A 573 7.93 -10.17 -8.49
CA LYS A 573 8.89 -10.46 -7.42
C LYS A 573 8.81 -11.91 -6.92
N PHE A 574 7.67 -12.58 -6.98
CA PHE A 574 7.57 -14.01 -6.71
C PHE A 574 8.34 -14.87 -7.74
N LEU A 575 8.31 -14.48 -9.03
CA LEU A 575 9.12 -15.15 -10.06
C LEU A 575 10.63 -14.92 -9.87
N GLU A 576 11.02 -13.73 -9.42
CA GLU A 576 12.40 -13.33 -9.12
C GLU A 576 12.93 -14.01 -7.83
N ASN A 577 12.19 -13.90 -6.73
CA ASN A 577 12.66 -14.26 -5.39
C ASN A 577 12.41 -15.73 -5.06
N ASN A 578 11.25 -16.29 -5.41
CA ASN A 578 10.84 -17.62 -4.97
C ASN A 578 11.10 -18.68 -6.05
N LEU A 579 10.69 -18.43 -7.31
CA LEU A 579 10.87 -19.40 -8.39
C LEU A 579 12.22 -19.30 -9.13
N LYS A 580 12.99 -18.23 -8.92
CA LYS A 580 14.27 -17.94 -9.61
C LYS A 580 14.18 -18.07 -11.14
N PHE A 581 13.09 -17.56 -11.72
CA PHE A 581 12.87 -17.55 -13.18
C PHE A 581 13.60 -16.40 -13.87
N ILE A 582 13.84 -15.31 -13.14
CA ILE A 582 14.55 -14.08 -13.54
C ILE A 582 15.46 -13.65 -12.37
N GLU A 583 16.51 -12.88 -12.66
CA GLU A 583 17.37 -12.28 -11.62
C GLU A 583 16.89 -10.88 -11.23
N LYS A 584 16.22 -10.17 -12.15
CA LYS A 584 15.67 -8.83 -11.91
C LYS A 584 14.29 -8.67 -12.54
N SER A 585 13.42 -7.89 -11.90
CA SER A 585 12.01 -7.70 -12.32
C SER A 585 11.87 -7.19 -13.76
N SER A 586 12.80 -6.37 -14.23
CA SER A 586 12.83 -5.86 -15.61
C SER A 586 13.05 -6.95 -16.68
N GLU A 587 13.49 -8.15 -16.29
CA GLU A 587 13.67 -9.28 -17.21
C GLU A 587 12.37 -10.07 -17.44
N VAL A 588 11.29 -9.80 -16.69
CA VAL A 588 10.05 -10.59 -16.79
C VAL A 588 9.41 -10.52 -18.18
N GLU A 589 9.47 -9.35 -18.83
CA GLU A 589 8.99 -9.18 -20.21
C GLU A 589 9.87 -9.93 -21.20
N LYS A 590 11.20 -9.82 -21.07
CA LYS A 590 12.16 -10.58 -21.89
C LYS A 590 11.91 -12.09 -21.79
N LEU A 591 11.58 -12.60 -20.61
CA LEU A 591 11.19 -14.00 -20.40
C LEU A 591 9.82 -14.31 -21.00
N ALA A 592 8.81 -13.48 -20.78
CA ALA A 592 7.45 -13.65 -21.32
C ALA A 592 7.38 -13.54 -22.86
N LEU A 593 8.35 -12.86 -23.49
CA LEU A 593 8.52 -12.77 -24.95
C LEU A 593 9.31 -13.95 -25.56
N THR A 594 9.82 -14.90 -24.76
CA THR A 594 10.40 -16.16 -25.29
C THR A 594 9.34 -17.11 -25.88
N VAL A 595 8.06 -16.82 -25.63
CA VAL A 595 6.88 -17.59 -26.07
C VAL A 595 5.87 -16.66 -26.74
N PRO A 596 5.01 -17.15 -27.66
CA PRO A 596 4.03 -16.29 -28.33
C PRO A 596 2.86 -15.87 -27.43
N ASP A 597 2.36 -16.77 -26.59
CA ASP A 597 1.20 -16.60 -25.71
C ASP A 597 1.41 -17.25 -24.32
N ASN A 598 0.34 -17.48 -23.55
CA ASN A 598 0.39 -18.17 -22.26
C ASN A 598 0.51 -19.70 -22.33
N GLY A 599 0.54 -20.32 -23.52
CA GLY A 599 0.61 -21.78 -23.67
C GLY A 599 -0.57 -22.55 -23.09
N GLY A 600 -1.69 -21.87 -22.81
CA GLY A 600 -2.84 -22.43 -22.08
C GLY A 600 -2.83 -22.20 -20.57
N VAL A 601 -1.71 -21.71 -20.01
CA VAL A 601 -1.53 -21.45 -18.57
C VAL A 601 -2.39 -20.27 -18.11
N VAL A 602 -2.92 -20.37 -16.89
CA VAL A 602 -3.51 -19.22 -16.16
C VAL A 602 -3.01 -19.26 -14.73
N PHE A 603 -2.48 -18.15 -14.22
CA PHE A 603 -2.01 -18.04 -12.84
C PHE A 603 -2.92 -17.08 -12.08
N VAL A 604 -3.79 -17.61 -11.21
CA VAL A 604 -4.57 -16.76 -10.30
C VAL A 604 -3.66 -16.39 -9.13
N THR A 605 -3.20 -15.15 -9.09
CA THR A 605 -2.16 -14.67 -8.16
C THR A 605 -2.69 -14.35 -6.75
N ALA A 606 -3.61 -15.17 -6.25
CA ALA A 606 -4.33 -14.97 -4.99
C ALA A 606 -3.50 -15.28 -3.72
N PHE A 607 -2.28 -14.76 -3.59
CA PHE A 607 -1.38 -15.11 -2.48
C PHE A 607 -1.98 -14.82 -1.09
N SER A 608 -2.72 -13.71 -1.00
CA SER A 608 -3.46 -13.26 0.19
C SER A 608 -4.96 -13.12 -0.13
N GLY A 609 -5.51 -14.09 -0.89
CA GLY A 609 -6.86 -13.99 -1.45
C GLY A 609 -6.95 -13.03 -2.65
N LEU A 610 -8.18 -12.63 -3.00
CA LEU A 610 -8.50 -11.68 -4.07
C LEU A 610 -9.43 -10.59 -3.55
N PHE A 611 -9.11 -9.33 -3.85
CA PHE A 611 -9.96 -8.17 -3.51
C PHE A 611 -10.99 -7.89 -4.61
N ALA A 612 -11.34 -6.63 -4.85
CA ALA A 612 -12.37 -6.22 -5.80
C ALA A 612 -12.12 -6.75 -7.24
N PRO A 613 -13.18 -7.12 -7.99
CA PRO A 613 -14.58 -7.24 -7.57
C PRO A 613 -14.89 -8.58 -6.87
N TYR A 614 -13.90 -9.43 -6.63
CA TYR A 614 -14.08 -10.84 -6.26
C TYR A 614 -14.35 -11.08 -4.77
N TRP A 615 -13.57 -10.43 -3.88
CA TRP A 615 -13.59 -10.59 -2.42
C TRP A 615 -13.62 -12.06 -1.98
N ILE A 616 -12.53 -12.76 -2.28
CA ILE A 616 -12.32 -14.19 -1.98
C ILE A 616 -11.12 -14.29 -1.03
N ASP A 617 -11.39 -14.47 0.26
CA ASP A 617 -10.37 -14.66 1.31
C ASP A 617 -9.91 -16.12 1.45
N ASP A 618 -10.74 -17.09 1.02
CA ASP A 618 -10.45 -18.53 1.06
C ASP A 618 -9.52 -19.08 -0.05
N ALA A 619 -8.98 -18.21 -0.91
CA ALA A 619 -8.17 -18.58 -2.08
C ALA A 619 -6.67 -18.43 -1.87
N LYS A 620 -5.88 -19.27 -2.55
CA LYS A 620 -4.42 -19.20 -2.63
C LYS A 620 -3.91 -19.12 -4.08
N GLY A 621 -2.66 -18.70 -4.24
CA GLY A 621 -2.00 -18.54 -5.56
C GLY A 621 -1.94 -19.84 -6.36
N THR A 622 -2.71 -19.94 -7.45
CA THR A 622 -2.96 -21.20 -8.16
C THR A 622 -2.62 -21.11 -9.64
N VAL A 623 -1.80 -22.05 -10.15
CA VAL A 623 -1.41 -22.15 -11.56
C VAL A 623 -2.16 -23.31 -12.24
N PHE A 624 -3.02 -22.98 -13.20
CA PHE A 624 -3.77 -23.92 -14.03
C PHE A 624 -3.19 -24.04 -15.43
N GLY A 625 -3.55 -25.11 -16.16
CA GLY A 625 -3.27 -25.24 -17.59
C GLY A 625 -1.87 -25.73 -17.97
N ILE A 626 -1.09 -26.20 -16.99
CA ILE A 626 0.25 -26.78 -17.23
C ILE A 626 0.14 -28.05 -18.08
N THR A 627 1.02 -28.18 -19.08
CA THR A 627 1.20 -29.37 -19.92
C THR A 627 2.70 -29.68 -20.09
N ALA A 628 3.04 -30.79 -20.73
CA ALA A 628 4.42 -31.10 -21.09
C ALA A 628 5.08 -30.11 -22.09
N HIS A 629 4.32 -29.16 -22.66
CA HIS A 629 4.83 -28.06 -23.48
C HIS A 629 5.05 -26.75 -22.69
N THR A 630 4.59 -26.67 -21.44
CA THR A 630 4.72 -25.45 -20.62
C THR A 630 6.18 -25.11 -20.33
N GLN A 631 6.51 -23.82 -20.32
CA GLN A 631 7.87 -23.28 -20.17
C GLN A 631 7.85 -22.09 -19.19
N ARG A 632 9.02 -21.68 -18.70
CA ARG A 632 9.15 -20.49 -17.82
C ARG A 632 8.53 -19.23 -18.45
N GLY A 633 8.69 -19.04 -19.76
CA GLY A 633 8.06 -17.94 -20.51
C GLY A 633 6.54 -17.95 -20.47
N HIS A 634 5.91 -19.13 -20.59
CA HIS A 634 4.45 -19.29 -20.51
C HIS A 634 3.91 -18.88 -19.12
N ILE A 635 4.64 -19.20 -18.05
CA ILE A 635 4.28 -18.81 -16.68
C ILE A 635 4.51 -17.31 -16.47
N ALA A 636 5.63 -16.76 -16.93
CA ALA A 636 5.88 -15.31 -16.87
C ALA A 636 4.81 -14.50 -17.61
N ARG A 637 4.40 -14.97 -18.80
CA ARG A 637 3.27 -14.39 -19.55
C ARG A 637 1.97 -14.47 -18.75
N ALA A 638 1.66 -15.62 -18.14
CA ALA A 638 0.47 -15.79 -17.32
C ALA A 638 0.45 -14.88 -16.07
N THR A 639 1.59 -14.57 -15.46
CA THR A 639 1.70 -13.61 -14.35
C THR A 639 1.36 -12.17 -14.78
N LEU A 640 1.85 -11.73 -15.94
CA LEU A 640 1.54 -10.40 -16.48
C LEU A 640 0.06 -10.32 -16.90
N GLU A 641 -0.44 -11.35 -17.60
CA GLU A 641 -1.85 -11.49 -17.96
C GLU A 641 -2.78 -11.48 -16.73
N ALA A 642 -2.40 -12.11 -15.62
CA ALA A 642 -3.20 -12.16 -14.40
C ALA A 642 -3.52 -10.76 -13.87
N THR A 643 -2.56 -9.84 -13.90
CA THR A 643 -2.79 -8.44 -13.50
C THR A 643 -3.74 -7.78 -14.50
N CYS A 644 -3.55 -8.00 -15.80
CA CYS A 644 -4.41 -7.43 -16.83
C CYS A 644 -5.88 -7.87 -16.74
N TYR A 645 -6.14 -9.15 -16.42
CA TYR A 645 -7.49 -9.66 -16.20
C TYR A 645 -8.12 -9.13 -14.90
N GLN A 646 -7.36 -9.02 -13.80
CA GLN A 646 -7.86 -8.44 -12.55
C GLN A 646 -8.23 -6.95 -12.74
N THR A 647 -7.36 -6.17 -13.37
CA THR A 647 -7.65 -4.78 -13.77
C THR A 647 -8.90 -4.71 -14.66
N ALA A 648 -9.04 -5.57 -15.68
CA ALA A 648 -10.21 -5.55 -16.55
C ALA A 648 -11.52 -5.94 -15.84
N ALA A 649 -11.47 -6.83 -14.83
CA ALA A 649 -12.62 -7.15 -13.99
C ALA A 649 -13.05 -5.97 -13.11
N ILE A 650 -12.09 -5.23 -12.54
CA ILE A 650 -12.36 -3.99 -11.80
C ILE A 650 -12.96 -2.92 -12.73
N LEU A 651 -12.44 -2.77 -13.96
CA LEU A 651 -13.01 -1.84 -14.94
C LEU A 651 -14.44 -2.22 -15.37
N ALA A 652 -14.75 -3.51 -15.48
CA ALA A 652 -16.11 -3.99 -15.75
C ALA A 652 -17.08 -3.65 -14.59
N ALA A 653 -16.63 -3.79 -13.34
CA ALA A 653 -17.38 -3.35 -12.16
C ALA A 653 -17.57 -1.81 -12.15
N MET A 654 -16.53 -1.04 -12.48
CA MET A 654 -16.59 0.43 -12.53
C MET A 654 -17.60 0.91 -13.58
N HIS A 655 -17.66 0.25 -14.74
CA HIS A 655 -18.67 0.51 -15.76
C HIS A 655 -20.09 0.19 -15.26
N ALA A 656 -20.27 -0.95 -14.57
CA ALA A 656 -21.56 -1.38 -14.05
C ALA A 656 -22.11 -0.51 -12.92
N ASP A 657 -21.26 -0.01 -12.02
CA ASP A 657 -21.65 0.89 -10.93
C ASP A 657 -21.84 2.36 -11.39
N SER A 658 -21.03 2.85 -12.33
CA SER A 658 -21.11 4.25 -12.81
C SER A 658 -22.11 4.48 -13.94
N GLY A 659 -22.50 3.42 -14.67
CA GLY A 659 -23.33 3.51 -15.87
C GLY A 659 -22.65 4.20 -17.06
N LYS A 660 -21.33 4.44 -17.01
CA LYS A 660 -20.57 5.22 -18.00
C LYS A 660 -19.43 4.40 -18.62
N GLU A 661 -19.24 4.54 -19.92
CA GLU A 661 -18.17 3.84 -20.66
C GLU A 661 -16.80 4.48 -20.43
N LEU A 662 -15.78 3.67 -20.12
CA LEU A 662 -14.38 4.14 -20.11
C LEU A 662 -13.89 4.38 -21.54
N LYS A 663 -13.30 5.55 -21.80
CA LYS A 663 -12.73 5.90 -23.12
C LYS A 663 -11.23 5.62 -23.24
N ASN A 664 -10.52 5.62 -22.12
CA ASN A 664 -9.10 5.30 -22.00
C ASN A 664 -8.79 4.94 -20.54
N LEU A 665 -7.65 4.29 -20.32
CA LEU A 665 -7.04 4.07 -19.01
C LEU A 665 -5.68 4.76 -18.98
N ALA A 666 -5.51 5.77 -18.13
CA ALA A 666 -4.19 6.29 -17.81
C ALA A 666 -3.44 5.30 -16.91
N VAL A 667 -2.12 5.17 -17.07
CA VAL A 667 -1.32 4.18 -16.32
C VAL A 667 0.01 4.74 -15.84
N ASP A 668 0.46 4.30 -14.67
CA ASP A 668 1.73 4.71 -14.03
C ASP A 668 2.25 3.58 -13.10
N GLY A 669 3.37 3.84 -12.41
CA GLY A 669 4.05 2.85 -11.56
C GLY A 669 4.93 1.85 -12.33
N GLY A 670 5.83 1.15 -11.61
CA GLY A 670 6.93 0.39 -12.21
C GLY A 670 6.55 -0.72 -13.19
N MET A 671 5.44 -1.45 -12.98
CA MET A 671 5.07 -2.49 -13.96
C MET A 671 4.41 -1.92 -15.23
N SER A 672 4.04 -0.63 -15.24
CA SER A 672 3.59 0.06 -16.46
C SER A 672 4.71 0.24 -17.49
N GLU A 673 5.97 0.14 -17.09
CA GLU A 673 7.13 0.19 -17.99
C GLU A 673 7.11 -0.92 -19.04
N SER A 674 6.51 -2.07 -18.70
CA SER A 674 6.44 -3.22 -19.59
C SER A 674 5.50 -2.96 -20.76
N ASP A 675 6.05 -2.87 -21.98
CA ASP A 675 5.29 -2.64 -23.21
C ASP A 675 4.34 -3.81 -23.51
N LEU A 676 4.80 -5.05 -23.31
CA LEU A 676 3.97 -6.25 -23.35
C LEU A 676 2.79 -6.16 -22.37
N THR A 677 3.02 -5.71 -21.13
CA THR A 677 1.96 -5.63 -20.12
C THR A 677 0.93 -4.56 -20.48
N MET A 678 1.37 -3.39 -20.98
CA MET A 678 0.44 -2.32 -21.38
C MET A 678 -0.33 -2.66 -22.67
N GLN A 679 0.29 -3.37 -23.62
CA GLN A 679 -0.41 -3.93 -24.78
C GLN A 679 -1.44 -4.97 -24.36
N THR A 680 -1.04 -5.92 -23.50
CA THR A 680 -1.93 -6.96 -22.95
C THR A 680 -3.08 -6.32 -22.18
N GLN A 681 -2.84 -5.22 -21.47
CA GLN A 681 -3.89 -4.49 -20.77
C GLN A 681 -4.91 -3.89 -21.71
N ALA A 682 -4.49 -3.25 -22.81
CA ALA A 682 -5.38 -2.70 -23.83
C ALA A 682 -6.16 -3.81 -24.56
N ASP A 683 -5.49 -4.92 -24.86
CA ASP A 683 -6.08 -6.11 -25.50
C ASP A 683 -7.17 -6.75 -24.63
N VAL A 684 -6.92 -6.89 -23.32
CA VAL A 684 -7.82 -7.53 -22.35
C VAL A 684 -8.95 -6.61 -21.87
N SER A 685 -8.72 -5.29 -21.77
CA SER A 685 -9.77 -4.32 -21.44
C SER A 685 -10.64 -3.95 -22.65
N GLY A 686 -10.04 -3.91 -23.85
CA GLY A 686 -10.69 -3.43 -25.07
C GLY A 686 -10.69 -1.90 -25.24
N ILE A 687 -9.96 -1.16 -24.40
CA ILE A 687 -9.84 0.31 -24.47
C ILE A 687 -8.37 0.75 -24.62
N PRO A 688 -8.08 1.94 -25.17
CA PRO A 688 -6.73 2.49 -25.20
C PRO A 688 -6.11 2.67 -23.81
N VAL A 689 -4.84 2.29 -23.68
CA VAL A 689 -4.02 2.48 -22.47
C VAL A 689 -3.00 3.58 -22.73
N GLU A 690 -2.93 4.58 -21.85
CA GLU A 690 -2.10 5.77 -22.02
C GLU A 690 -1.03 5.87 -20.91
N ARG A 691 0.24 5.63 -21.28
CA ARG A 691 1.40 5.77 -20.37
C ARG A 691 2.04 7.15 -20.57
N PRO A 692 2.11 8.03 -19.56
CA PRO A 692 2.78 9.33 -19.66
C PRO A 692 4.30 9.18 -19.75
N ALA A 693 4.99 10.27 -20.13
CA ALA A 693 6.45 10.30 -20.14
C ALA A 693 7.03 10.44 -18.72
N MET A 694 6.51 11.41 -17.95
CA MET A 694 6.80 11.61 -16.53
C MET A 694 6.00 10.59 -15.70
N ARG A 695 6.66 9.85 -14.79
CA ARG A 695 6.09 8.68 -14.10
C ARG A 695 5.66 8.93 -12.65
N GLU A 696 6.16 9.98 -12.02
CA GLU A 696 5.91 10.35 -10.62
C GLU A 696 4.58 11.11 -10.47
N THR A 697 3.50 10.53 -11.01
CA THR A 697 2.16 11.13 -11.06
C THR A 697 1.55 11.34 -9.68
N THR A 698 1.90 10.51 -8.69
CA THR A 698 1.56 10.69 -7.28
C THR A 698 2.04 12.05 -6.76
N ALA A 699 3.35 12.29 -6.83
CA ALA A 699 3.96 13.56 -6.39
C ALA A 699 3.48 14.77 -7.22
N LEU A 700 3.33 14.62 -8.54
CA LEU A 700 2.73 15.69 -9.36
C LEU A 700 1.30 16.04 -8.90
N GLY A 701 0.53 15.07 -8.42
CA GLY A 701 -0.82 15.29 -7.88
C GLY A 701 -0.86 16.19 -6.66
N ALA A 702 0.03 15.95 -5.69
CA ALA A 702 0.15 16.80 -4.51
C ALA A 702 0.75 18.17 -4.85
N ALA A 703 1.73 18.23 -5.75
CA ALA A 703 2.24 19.49 -6.28
C ALA A 703 1.11 20.32 -6.91
N ILE A 704 0.29 19.72 -7.79
CA ILE A 704 -0.89 20.36 -8.40
C ILE A 704 -1.84 20.91 -7.34
N ALA A 705 -2.16 20.11 -6.30
CA ALA A 705 -3.06 20.54 -5.24
C ALA A 705 -2.55 21.80 -4.51
N ALA A 706 -1.26 21.83 -4.16
CA ALA A 706 -0.64 23.00 -3.52
C ALA A 706 -0.52 24.20 -4.49
N GLY A 707 -0.09 23.95 -5.72
CA GLY A 707 0.09 24.98 -6.74
C GLY A 707 -1.22 25.65 -7.18
N LEU A 708 -2.36 24.95 -7.12
CA LEU A 708 -3.68 25.54 -7.31
C LEU A 708 -4.07 26.45 -6.12
N ALA A 709 -3.82 26.02 -4.88
CA ALA A 709 -4.13 26.80 -3.67
C ALA A 709 -3.44 28.18 -3.63
N VAL A 710 -2.19 28.27 -4.11
CA VAL A 710 -1.43 29.53 -4.18
C VAL A 710 -1.48 30.23 -5.54
N GLY A 711 -2.32 29.78 -6.47
CA GLY A 711 -2.45 30.38 -7.81
C GLY A 711 -1.19 30.31 -8.67
N ALA A 712 -0.33 29.32 -8.44
CA ALA A 712 0.80 29.02 -9.30
C ALA A 712 0.32 28.43 -10.64
N TRP A 713 -0.65 27.51 -10.57
CA TRP A 713 -1.54 27.18 -11.69
C TRP A 713 -2.91 27.81 -11.45
N LYS A 714 -3.59 28.21 -12.53
CA LYS A 714 -4.83 29.00 -12.47
C LYS A 714 -6.08 28.13 -12.40
N SER A 715 -6.06 26.96 -13.04
CA SER A 715 -7.19 26.04 -13.06
C SER A 715 -6.81 24.62 -13.50
N THR A 716 -7.74 23.69 -13.32
CA THR A 716 -7.68 22.32 -13.85
C THR A 716 -7.53 22.28 -15.37
N GLU A 717 -8.08 23.25 -16.10
CA GLU A 717 -8.07 23.31 -17.56
C GLU A 717 -6.69 23.67 -18.12
N GLU A 718 -5.91 24.50 -17.41
CA GLU A 718 -4.51 24.82 -17.74
C GLU A 718 -3.66 23.53 -17.67
N LEU A 719 -3.82 22.76 -16.59
CA LEU A 719 -3.13 21.48 -16.36
C LEU A 719 -3.52 20.40 -17.38
N ARG A 720 -4.79 20.33 -17.79
CA ARG A 720 -5.24 19.45 -18.89
C ARG A 720 -4.52 19.72 -20.20
N GLY A 721 -4.00 20.93 -20.42
CA GLY A 721 -3.18 21.29 -21.59
C GLY A 721 -1.83 20.55 -21.67
N TRP A 722 -1.38 19.89 -20.60
CA TRP A 722 -0.18 19.04 -20.60
C TRP A 722 -0.51 17.57 -20.88
N ARG A 723 -1.75 17.14 -20.64
CA ARG A 723 -2.15 15.73 -20.61
C ARG A 723 -2.01 15.09 -22.00
N GLY A 724 -0.87 14.45 -22.22
CA GLY A 724 -0.51 13.79 -23.48
C GLY A 724 0.84 14.19 -24.06
N ARG A 725 1.55 15.19 -23.50
CA ARG A 725 2.94 15.46 -23.86
C ARG A 725 3.79 14.20 -23.65
N GLY A 726 4.42 13.71 -24.71
CA GLY A 726 5.25 12.51 -24.70
C GLY A 726 4.52 11.19 -24.35
N LYS A 727 3.18 11.14 -24.27
CA LYS A 727 2.49 9.89 -23.88
C LYS A 727 2.64 8.82 -24.96
N ARG A 728 2.75 7.56 -24.52
CA ARG A 728 2.65 6.39 -25.38
C ARG A 728 1.27 5.75 -25.22
N THR A 729 0.55 5.64 -26.33
CA THR A 729 -0.77 5.00 -26.37
C THR A 729 -0.65 3.58 -26.90
N PHE A 730 -1.23 2.62 -26.17
CA PHE A 730 -1.36 1.23 -26.59
C PHE A 730 -2.83 1.00 -26.97
N THR A 731 -3.09 0.72 -28.24
CA THR A 731 -4.43 0.41 -28.74
C THR A 731 -4.69 -1.10 -28.72
N PRO A 732 -5.94 -1.55 -28.51
CA PRO A 732 -6.29 -2.96 -28.59
C PRO A 732 -5.99 -3.54 -29.98
N LYS A 733 -5.36 -4.71 -30.03
CA LYS A 733 -4.97 -5.44 -31.24
C LYS A 733 -5.64 -6.81 -31.38
N ILE A 734 -6.37 -7.28 -30.36
CA ILE A 734 -7.11 -8.54 -30.40
C ILE A 734 -8.61 -8.34 -30.64
N GLU A 735 -9.20 -9.28 -31.36
CA GLU A 735 -10.64 -9.31 -31.61
C GLU A 735 -11.47 -9.48 -30.33
N ALA A 736 -12.67 -8.88 -30.30
CA ALA A 736 -13.56 -8.94 -29.14
C ALA A 736 -13.94 -10.39 -28.75
N ALA A 737 -14.01 -11.30 -29.73
CA ALA A 737 -14.22 -12.72 -29.49
C ALA A 737 -13.02 -13.39 -28.78
N GLN A 738 -11.79 -12.98 -29.10
CA GLN A 738 -10.57 -13.46 -28.42
C GLN A 738 -10.48 -12.91 -26.99
N ARG A 739 -10.75 -11.60 -26.80
CA ARG A 739 -10.87 -10.96 -25.47
C ARG A 739 -11.86 -11.73 -24.58
N LYS A 740 -13.08 -11.97 -25.07
CA LYS A 740 -14.13 -12.71 -24.34
C LYS A 740 -13.74 -14.16 -24.02
N LYS A 741 -12.95 -14.82 -24.88
CA LYS A 741 -12.40 -16.17 -24.64
C LYS A 741 -11.32 -16.17 -23.55
N GLY A 742 -10.47 -15.14 -23.51
CA GLY A 742 -9.47 -14.94 -22.44
C GLY A 742 -10.13 -14.71 -21.09
N VAL A 743 -11.00 -13.70 -20.99
CA VAL A 743 -11.74 -13.36 -19.76
C VAL A 743 -12.51 -14.58 -19.22
N LYS A 744 -13.25 -15.32 -20.06
CA LYS A 744 -13.96 -16.53 -19.62
C LYS A 744 -13.04 -17.64 -19.11
N ARG A 745 -11.78 -17.72 -19.59
CA ARG A 745 -10.79 -18.69 -19.08
C ARG A 745 -10.26 -18.23 -17.71
N TRP A 746 -9.97 -16.93 -17.56
CA TRP A 746 -9.59 -16.32 -16.29
C TRP A 746 -10.67 -16.49 -15.22
N GLU A 747 -11.92 -16.11 -15.50
CA GLU A 747 -13.06 -16.27 -14.60
C GLU A 747 -13.23 -17.72 -14.13
N LYS A 748 -13.07 -18.69 -15.03
CA LYS A 748 -13.11 -20.11 -14.68
C LYS A 748 -11.99 -20.48 -13.69
N ALA A 749 -10.77 -19.99 -13.91
CA ALA A 749 -9.65 -20.24 -12.99
C ALA A 749 -9.92 -19.63 -11.60
N VAL A 750 -10.47 -18.41 -11.54
CA VAL A 750 -10.84 -17.74 -10.28
C VAL A 750 -11.95 -18.50 -9.53
N GLN A 751 -12.95 -19.06 -10.21
CA GLN A 751 -13.93 -19.92 -9.53
C GLN A 751 -13.35 -21.27 -9.08
N MET A 752 -12.24 -21.73 -9.69
CA MET A 752 -11.60 -23.01 -9.36
C MET A 752 -10.56 -22.94 -8.24
N CYS A 753 -10.20 -21.75 -7.74
CA CYS A 753 -9.30 -21.57 -6.59
C CYS A 753 -10.00 -21.11 -5.30
N LYS A 754 -11.34 -21.07 -5.31
CA LYS A 754 -12.19 -20.81 -4.13
C LYS A 754 -12.24 -22.03 -3.21
N GLY A 755 -12.47 -21.79 -1.93
CA GLY A 755 -12.59 -22.83 -0.90
C GLY A 755 -11.33 -23.68 -0.77
N TRP A 756 -10.15 -23.04 -0.89
CA TRP A 756 -8.86 -23.74 -0.76
C TRP A 756 -8.38 -23.80 0.70
N VAL A 757 -8.63 -22.75 1.48
CA VAL A 757 -8.35 -22.72 2.92
C VAL A 757 -9.57 -23.26 3.66
N GLU A 758 -9.40 -24.28 4.51
CA GLU A 758 -10.46 -24.77 5.40
C GLU A 758 -10.52 -23.94 6.69
N GLU A 759 -11.70 -23.89 7.36
CA GLU A 759 -11.94 -22.98 8.49
C GLU A 759 -10.98 -23.21 9.67
N ASP A 760 -10.57 -24.46 9.91
CA ASP A 760 -9.69 -24.85 11.02
C ASP A 760 -8.23 -24.35 10.82
N GLU A 761 -7.68 -24.36 9.60
CA GLU A 761 -6.32 -23.83 9.30
C GLU A 761 -6.23 -22.30 9.49
N ALA A 762 -7.38 -21.62 9.50
CA ALA A 762 -7.49 -20.18 9.70
C ALA A 762 -7.53 -19.76 11.19
N GLU A 763 -7.28 -20.71 12.11
CA GLU A 763 -7.06 -20.49 13.56
C GLU A 763 -5.63 -20.89 13.98
N ASP A 764 -5.12 -22.07 13.61
CA ASP A 764 -3.75 -22.53 14.00
C ASP A 764 -2.64 -21.56 13.59
N SER A 765 -2.77 -20.92 12.42
CA SER A 765 -1.82 -19.95 11.87
C SER A 765 -1.69 -18.63 12.66
N GLY A 766 -2.41 -18.49 13.78
CA GLY A 766 -2.17 -17.47 14.81
C GLY A 766 -2.18 -18.00 16.25
N GLY A 767 -2.24 -19.33 16.44
CA GLY A 767 -2.35 -19.99 17.74
C GLY A 767 -1.07 -20.69 18.21
N GLU A 768 -0.39 -21.43 17.33
CA GLU A 768 0.71 -22.33 17.72
C GLU A 768 1.90 -21.58 18.37
N GLU A 769 2.33 -20.44 17.80
CA GLU A 769 3.41 -19.60 18.37
C GLU A 769 3.08 -19.14 19.81
N GLU A 770 1.81 -18.89 20.10
CA GLU A 770 1.41 -18.32 21.39
C GLU A 770 1.42 -19.34 22.53
N ASP A 771 1.29 -20.64 22.24
CA ASP A 771 1.36 -21.70 23.25
C ASP A 771 2.77 -22.28 23.42
N GLU A 772 3.64 -22.20 22.41
CA GLU A 772 5.09 -22.42 22.59
C GLU A 772 5.73 -21.29 23.43
N ASP A 773 5.43 -20.01 23.14
CA ASP A 773 5.88 -18.85 23.95
C ASP A 773 5.46 -19.02 25.44
N LYS A 774 4.20 -19.40 25.69
CA LYS A 774 3.70 -19.65 27.06
C LYS A 774 4.38 -20.86 27.71
N ALA A 775 4.70 -21.90 26.96
CA ALA A 775 5.41 -23.06 27.47
C ALA A 775 6.85 -22.70 27.90
N GLU A 776 7.60 -22.01 27.04
CA GLU A 776 8.96 -21.55 27.38
C GLU A 776 8.97 -20.52 28.51
N GLU A 777 8.04 -19.55 28.54
CA GLU A 777 8.00 -18.55 29.61
C GLU A 777 7.64 -19.19 30.97
N VAL A 778 6.75 -20.19 30.99
CA VAL A 778 6.42 -20.97 32.20
C VAL A 778 7.57 -21.90 32.62
N GLN A 779 8.32 -22.46 31.67
CA GLN A 779 9.52 -23.25 31.94
C GLN A 779 10.62 -22.37 32.56
N GLY A 780 10.96 -21.25 31.91
CA GLY A 780 11.96 -20.28 32.37
C GLY A 780 11.62 -19.66 33.72
N LYS A 781 10.34 -19.34 33.97
CA LYS A 781 9.88 -18.87 35.30
C LYS A 781 10.09 -19.94 36.37
N LYS A 782 9.81 -21.22 36.11
CA LYS A 782 10.07 -22.31 37.07
C LYS A 782 11.56 -22.50 37.35
N GLU A 783 12.41 -22.43 36.33
CA GLU A 783 13.85 -22.56 36.50
C GLU A 783 14.45 -21.37 37.27
N GLN A 784 14.02 -20.14 36.98
CA GLN A 784 14.42 -18.96 37.76
C GLN A 784 13.91 -19.04 39.22
N GLU A 785 12.67 -19.47 39.46
CA GLU A 785 12.14 -19.60 40.82
C GLU A 785 12.85 -20.72 41.60
N SER A 786 13.27 -21.80 40.93
CA SER A 786 14.11 -22.86 41.52
C SER A 786 15.51 -22.34 41.89
N ALA A 787 16.17 -21.66 40.95
CA ALA A 787 17.48 -21.05 41.18
C ALA A 787 17.45 -19.99 42.29
N ALA A 788 16.40 -19.19 42.38
CA ALA A 788 16.19 -18.22 43.46
C ALA A 788 16.02 -18.90 44.82
N LYS A 789 15.26 -20.01 44.89
CA LYS A 789 15.09 -20.81 46.12
C LYS A 789 16.40 -21.47 46.55
N GLU A 790 17.20 -21.97 45.62
CA GLU A 790 18.51 -22.56 45.90
C GLU A 790 19.54 -21.51 46.33
N ALA A 791 19.62 -20.36 45.66
CA ALA A 791 20.44 -19.22 46.07
C ALA A 791 20.06 -18.70 47.48
N THR A 792 18.76 -18.62 47.79
CA THR A 792 18.26 -18.23 49.12
C THR A 792 18.68 -19.26 50.18
N LYS A 793 18.66 -20.56 49.86
CA LYS A 793 19.12 -21.64 50.74
C LYS A 793 20.62 -21.60 51.01
N LEU A 794 21.43 -21.30 49.99
CA LEU A 794 22.89 -21.09 50.10
C LEU A 794 23.24 -19.83 50.90
N ALA A 795 22.49 -18.74 50.73
CA ALA A 795 22.62 -17.53 51.54
C ALA A 795 22.26 -17.79 53.02
N ALA A 796 21.17 -18.51 53.28
CA ALA A 796 20.77 -18.89 54.64
C ALA A 796 21.83 -19.76 55.35
N GLY A 797 22.34 -20.80 54.67
CA GLY A 797 23.42 -21.63 55.21
C GLY A 797 24.72 -20.87 55.47
N SER A 798 25.02 -19.86 54.65
CA SER A 798 26.17 -18.97 54.87
C SER A 798 25.97 -18.05 56.08
N ALA A 799 24.77 -17.50 56.27
CA ALA A 799 24.41 -16.66 57.41
C ALA A 799 24.36 -17.42 58.74
N GLU A 800 23.96 -18.70 58.75
CA GLU A 800 24.10 -19.56 59.92
C GLU A 800 25.57 -19.85 60.25
N LYS A 801 26.42 -20.02 59.23
CA LYS A 801 27.86 -20.24 59.41
C LYS A 801 28.56 -19.00 59.97
N GLU A 802 28.27 -17.80 59.47
CA GLU A 802 28.75 -16.55 60.09
C GLU A 802 28.27 -16.40 61.55
N LYS A 803 27.02 -16.77 61.86
CA LYS A 803 26.51 -16.75 63.24
C LYS A 803 27.21 -17.74 64.15
N SER A 804 27.60 -18.92 63.66
CA SER A 804 28.36 -19.88 64.46
C SER A 804 29.80 -19.42 64.69
N GLU A 805 30.46 -18.86 63.67
CA GLU A 805 31.82 -18.33 63.79
C GLU A 805 31.90 -17.09 64.70
N ARG A 806 30.91 -16.18 64.66
CA ARG A 806 30.82 -15.05 65.62
C ARG A 806 30.59 -15.54 67.06
N LYS A 807 29.65 -16.47 67.29
CA LYS A 807 29.44 -17.10 68.62
C LYS A 807 30.65 -17.89 69.15
N THR A 808 31.57 -18.28 68.27
CA THR A 808 32.81 -18.96 68.66
C THR A 808 33.89 -17.96 69.05
N LYS A 809 33.92 -16.76 68.44
CA LYS A 809 34.80 -15.65 68.85
C LYS A 809 34.36 -14.96 70.14
N GLU A 810 33.06 -14.74 70.36
CA GLU A 810 32.54 -14.17 71.62
C GLU A 810 32.65 -15.12 72.84
N ARG A 811 33.20 -16.33 72.66
CA ARG A 811 33.47 -17.31 73.74
C ARG A 811 34.96 -17.59 73.98
N ALA A 812 35.85 -16.86 73.32
CA ALA A 812 37.29 -17.08 73.41
C ALA A 812 38.04 -16.11 74.36
N ASP A 813 37.33 -15.14 74.96
CA ASP A 813 37.93 -14.00 75.65
C ASP A 813 37.38 -13.81 77.08
N GLU A 814 37.04 -14.91 77.78
CA GLU A 814 36.61 -14.87 79.19
C GLU A 814 36.99 -16.17 79.96
N GLY A 815 37.78 -16.03 81.04
CA GLY A 815 37.85 -16.97 82.17
C GLY A 815 38.39 -18.41 81.95
N GLY A 816 39.72 -18.59 81.97
CA GLY A 816 40.35 -19.94 81.99
C GLY A 816 40.42 -20.60 83.39
N GLY A 817 40.87 -21.87 83.45
CA GLY A 817 41.16 -22.53 84.74
C GLY A 817 41.54 -24.03 84.72
N SER A 818 42.79 -24.32 85.13
CA SER A 818 43.23 -25.53 85.88
C SER A 818 43.08 -26.97 85.31
N ALA A 819 44.21 -27.54 84.84
CA ALA A 819 44.75 -28.92 85.05
C ALA A 819 43.91 -30.20 84.76
N GLY A 820 44.50 -31.34 84.34
CA GLY A 820 45.90 -31.62 83.95
C GLY A 820 46.27 -33.12 83.93
N ALA A 821 47.53 -33.42 83.55
CA ALA A 821 48.29 -34.69 83.65
C ALA A 821 48.16 -35.80 82.57
N SER A 822 49.35 -36.27 82.11
CA SER A 822 49.69 -37.55 81.41
C SER A 822 49.08 -37.88 80.04
N SER A 823 49.80 -38.51 79.08
CA SER A 823 51.23 -38.89 79.02
C SER A 823 51.75 -39.03 77.58
N SER A 824 53.07 -38.85 77.44
CA SER A 824 53.94 -39.07 76.27
C SER A 824 53.60 -40.19 75.28
N ALA A 825 53.66 -39.85 73.99
CA ALA A 825 54.40 -40.57 72.94
C ALA A 825 54.77 -39.58 71.82
#